data_AF-A0A8S9FX94-F1
#
_entry.id   AF-A0A8S9FX94-F1
#
_cell.length_a   1.000
_cell.length_b   1.000
_cell.length_c   1.000
_cell.angle_alpha   90.00
_cell.angle_beta   90.00
_cell.angle_gamma   90.00
#
_symmetry.space_group_name_H-M   'P 1'
#
loop_
_entity.id
_entity.type
_entity.pdbx_description
1 polymer ?
#
loop_
_entity_poly.entity_id
_entity_poly.type
_entity_poly.pdbx_seq_one_letter_code
_entity_poly.pdbx_strand_id
1 'polypeptide(L)'
;MSLTPLISLAKLKQEAKTIPPPSALPQLSSTSTPLSRSFSTAAAVVCVDQSPDVKHFISGLTTGGLPTFVDVGNSFGAPAIVEDNFINQLVLNGKRLVMMGDDTWTQLFPNQFHKSYPFPSFNVKDLDTVDNGCIEHLFPTLYKDDWDVLIAHFLGVDHAGHIFGVDSMPMINKLEQYNTVLERVVDILESQAGPGGVHENTMLIVMGDHGQTLNGDHGGGTAEEVETTMFAMSTKKHTPSVPPEFDTSSCKQYPDGKQMCISSIEQLDFAATLSALLGISFPFGSIGHVNPELYALGSSSLNLDNTKQPAVKEWMKSYVNVLCVNAWQVKRYIDVYSNSSVVGFSSDDMSRISNLYSAAEHHWSNSVKHILMYNDGNEDSTNTSALKAQIAAYLKFFSTVAELARSKWTEFNLSLMITGFGILVISLILQSLAIVHGDNKPYAVSSGLSTGAAFTLFIVLIRACSFLSNSYILEEGKVANFLLATTGLIKLRYSVMRKTMRKEAFVFLAMVSVLRVSIDIGLTKQAATSQFMSSSPTWMLGLAPDHPALTYAIEIAPILSVAALICVLYVAIARTHSEGIWKYVTVGSMLSYFLIALLWASESKIFGFDGLLQVIGGRNIIPQTVYVIGLVQLFLLASAHMFCSGKDKNWGSRTVALVSACSSPVILLSGKQGSMLALAYLLAGYCIMRLEGVERRTKSDGQNKFSKLDSVCVVQWSLLSVCMFFASGHWCAFDGLRYGAAFVG
;
A
#
# COMPACT_ATOMS: atom_id res chain seq x y z
N MET A 1 16.78 -24.65 -5.49
CA MET A 1 15.56 -25.22 -4.85
C MET A 1 14.37 -24.83 -5.70
N SER A 2 13.29 -25.61 -5.66
CA SER A 2 12.15 -25.48 -6.57
C SER A 2 11.39 -24.16 -6.39
N LEU A 3 11.04 -23.52 -7.51
CA LEU A 3 10.00 -22.51 -7.57
C LEU A 3 8.65 -23.12 -7.15
N THR A 4 7.83 -22.33 -6.47
CA THR A 4 6.48 -22.70 -6.05
C THR A 4 5.62 -23.05 -7.27
N PRO A 5 4.85 -24.16 -7.29
CA PRO A 5 3.94 -24.44 -8.38
C PRO A 5 2.77 -23.44 -8.33
N LEU A 6 2.61 -22.66 -9.40
CA LEU A 6 1.40 -21.86 -9.64
C LEU A 6 0.19 -22.79 -9.71
N ILE A 7 -0.74 -22.65 -8.77
CA ILE A 7 -2.06 -23.27 -8.86
C ILE A 7 -2.83 -22.53 -9.94
N SER A 8 -2.88 -23.10 -11.14
CA SER A 8 -3.66 -22.51 -12.24
C SER A 8 -5.14 -22.48 -11.88
N LEU A 9 -5.77 -21.30 -11.96
CA LEU A 9 -7.22 -21.12 -11.80
C LEU A 9 -8.05 -22.08 -12.67
N ALA A 10 -7.51 -22.51 -13.81
CA ALA A 10 -8.15 -23.49 -14.68
C ALA A 10 -8.41 -24.84 -13.98
N LYS A 11 -7.52 -25.27 -13.06
CA LYS A 11 -7.68 -26.53 -12.32
C LYS A 11 -8.82 -26.43 -11.29
N LEU A 12 -8.88 -25.31 -10.55
CA LEU A 12 -9.99 -25.01 -9.63
C LEU A 12 -11.34 -24.95 -10.38
N LYS A 13 -11.39 -24.27 -11.54
CA LYS A 13 -12.59 -24.22 -12.41
C LYS A 13 -12.97 -25.57 -13.03
N GLN A 14 -12.06 -26.55 -13.07
CA GLN A 14 -12.33 -27.89 -13.60
C GLN A 14 -12.82 -28.86 -12.50
N GLU A 15 -12.21 -28.84 -11.31
CA GLU A 15 -12.60 -29.67 -10.15
C GLU A 15 -13.91 -29.19 -9.50
N ALA A 16 -14.25 -27.91 -9.62
CA ALA A 16 -15.53 -27.36 -9.14
C ALA A 16 -16.78 -27.97 -9.82
N LYS A 17 -16.62 -28.74 -10.91
CA LYS A 17 -17.70 -29.44 -11.65
C LYS A 17 -17.96 -30.88 -11.19
N THR A 18 -17.10 -31.47 -10.35
CA THR A 18 -17.15 -32.92 -10.04
C THR A 18 -17.78 -33.28 -8.69
N ILE A 19 -18.17 -32.31 -7.87
CA ILE A 19 -18.89 -32.55 -6.61
C ILE A 19 -20.40 -32.31 -6.85
N PRO A 20 -21.25 -33.36 -6.84
CA PRO A 20 -22.69 -33.19 -6.97
C PRO A 20 -23.30 -32.55 -5.72
N PRO A 21 -24.43 -31.83 -5.84
CA PRO A 21 -25.21 -31.42 -4.67
C PRO A 21 -25.69 -32.67 -3.90
N PRO A 22 -25.69 -32.66 -2.54
CA PRO A 22 -26.30 -33.73 -1.77
C PRO A 22 -27.78 -33.89 -2.13
N SER A 23 -28.27 -35.13 -2.06
CA SER A 23 -29.65 -35.51 -2.41
C SER A 23 -30.74 -34.90 -1.50
N ALA A 24 -30.33 -34.14 -0.47
CA ALA A 24 -31.22 -33.42 0.42
C ALA A 24 -31.54 -31.98 -0.03
N LEU A 25 -30.71 -31.36 -0.89
CA LEU A 25 -30.96 -30.01 -1.46
C LEU A 25 -32.24 -30.00 -2.32
N PRO A 26 -32.99 -28.89 -2.36
CA PRO A 26 -34.09 -28.73 -3.30
C PRO A 26 -33.53 -28.77 -4.73
N GLN A 27 -34.03 -29.69 -5.55
CA GLN A 27 -33.65 -29.71 -6.97
C GLN A 27 -34.17 -28.45 -7.64
N LEU A 28 -33.26 -27.60 -8.09
CA LEU A 28 -33.49 -26.61 -9.15
C LEU A 28 -33.69 -27.33 -10.49
N SER A 29 -34.73 -28.16 -10.56
CA SER A 29 -35.19 -28.78 -11.79
C SER A 29 -35.79 -27.70 -12.69
N SER A 30 -35.48 -27.74 -13.98
CA SER A 30 -35.85 -26.69 -14.95
C SER A 30 -37.34 -26.67 -15.32
N THR A 31 -38.19 -27.44 -14.63
CA THR A 31 -39.57 -27.75 -15.06
C THR A 31 -40.57 -27.90 -13.91
N SER A 32 -40.71 -26.90 -13.02
CA SER A 32 -42.00 -26.56 -12.38
C SER A 32 -41.95 -25.21 -11.65
N THR A 33 -43.00 -24.40 -11.81
CA THR A 33 -43.33 -23.15 -11.05
C THR A 33 -42.14 -22.35 -10.47
N PRO A 34 -41.63 -21.32 -11.18
CA PRO A 34 -40.39 -20.66 -10.78
C PRO A 34 -40.56 -19.72 -9.57
N LEU A 35 -39.70 -19.91 -8.56
CA LEU A 35 -39.43 -18.94 -7.50
C LEU A 35 -38.91 -17.58 -8.04
N SER A 36 -38.45 -17.53 -9.30
CA SER A 36 -37.97 -16.31 -9.98
C SER A 36 -39.04 -15.24 -10.23
N ARG A 37 -40.29 -15.44 -9.76
CA ARG A 37 -41.33 -14.39 -9.74
C ARG A 37 -41.51 -13.71 -8.37
N SER A 38 -40.84 -14.16 -7.30
CA SER A 38 -40.98 -13.57 -5.96
C SER A 38 -39.86 -12.61 -5.58
N PHE A 39 -38.72 -12.65 -6.29
CA PHE A 39 -37.51 -11.87 -6.00
C PHE A 39 -37.00 -11.16 -7.25
N SER A 40 -37.89 -10.43 -7.93
CA SER A 40 -37.55 -9.52 -9.03
C SER A 40 -37.00 -8.20 -8.50
N THR A 41 -35.97 -8.26 -7.67
CA THR A 41 -35.26 -7.07 -7.17
C THR A 41 -34.44 -6.53 -8.34
N ALA A 42 -34.82 -5.33 -8.79
CA ALA A 42 -34.29 -4.68 -9.98
C ALA A 42 -33.83 -3.28 -9.59
N ALA A 43 -32.64 -2.90 -10.05
CA ALA A 43 -31.82 -1.85 -9.48
C ALA A 43 -31.31 -2.15 -8.07
N ALA A 44 -30.03 -2.55 -7.99
CA ALA A 44 -29.15 -2.11 -6.93
C ALA A 44 -28.37 -0.88 -7.45
N VAL A 45 -28.44 0.25 -6.75
CA VAL A 45 -27.52 1.39 -6.96
C VAL A 45 -26.39 1.26 -5.94
N VAL A 46 -25.15 1.23 -6.39
CA VAL A 46 -23.96 1.18 -5.51
C VAL A 46 -23.09 2.42 -5.76
N CYS A 47 -23.01 3.30 -4.76
CA CYS A 47 -22.04 4.40 -4.73
C CYS A 47 -20.82 3.99 -3.90
N VAL A 48 -19.62 4.39 -4.35
CA VAL A 48 -18.28 4.06 -3.81
C VAL A 48 -17.33 5.26 -4.00
N ASP A 49 -16.18 5.27 -3.34
CA ASP A 49 -15.06 6.26 -3.42
C ASP A 49 -13.74 5.49 -3.76
N GLN A 50 -12.57 6.08 -4.06
CA GLN A 50 -11.36 5.26 -4.35
C GLN A 50 -9.98 5.92 -4.21
N SER A 51 -9.00 5.07 -3.90
CA SER A 51 -7.55 5.27 -4.04
C SER A 51 -6.79 4.11 -4.75
N PRO A 52 -5.44 4.14 -4.91
CA PRO A 52 -4.69 3.07 -5.61
C PRO A 52 -4.70 1.67 -4.96
N ASP A 53 -4.78 1.57 -3.62
CA ASP A 53 -4.71 0.31 -2.87
C ASP A 53 -6.08 -0.42 -2.79
N VAL A 54 -7.14 0.26 -3.21
CA VAL A 54 -8.53 -0.23 -3.32
C VAL A 54 -8.71 -1.51 -4.11
N LYS A 55 -7.76 -1.90 -4.96
CA LYS A 55 -7.85 -3.15 -5.74
C LYS A 55 -8.06 -4.39 -4.86
N HIS A 56 -7.56 -4.39 -3.64
CA HIS A 56 -7.81 -5.45 -2.67
C HIS A 56 -9.24 -5.39 -2.09
N PHE A 57 -9.75 -4.17 -1.86
CA PHE A 57 -11.09 -3.90 -1.35
C PHE A 57 -12.17 -4.20 -2.40
N ILE A 58 -12.10 -3.66 -3.63
CA ILE A 58 -13.06 -4.01 -4.72
C ILE A 58 -13.00 -5.51 -5.06
N SER A 59 -11.82 -6.13 -5.05
CA SER A 59 -11.70 -7.58 -5.28
C SER A 59 -12.34 -8.38 -4.13
N GLY A 60 -12.07 -8.05 -2.87
CA GLY A 60 -12.71 -8.69 -1.70
C GLY A 60 -14.23 -8.50 -1.68
N LEU A 61 -14.68 -7.27 -1.89
CA LEU A 61 -16.09 -6.87 -1.96
C LEU A 61 -16.87 -7.62 -3.04
N THR A 62 -16.26 -7.86 -4.21
CA THR A 62 -16.94 -8.54 -5.33
C THR A 62 -16.75 -10.06 -5.34
N THR A 63 -15.68 -10.61 -4.75
CA THR A 63 -15.46 -12.07 -4.68
C THR A 63 -16.05 -12.71 -3.42
N GLY A 64 -16.17 -11.98 -2.31
CA GLY A 64 -16.45 -12.53 -0.98
C GLY A 64 -15.29 -13.35 -0.39
N GLY A 65 -14.12 -13.31 -1.03
CA GLY A 65 -12.90 -14.02 -0.62
C GLY A 65 -11.93 -13.13 0.14
N LEU A 66 -10.98 -13.75 0.84
CA LEU A 66 -9.84 -13.06 1.44
C LEU A 66 -8.68 -13.00 0.42
N PRO A 67 -8.09 -11.83 0.12
CA PRO A 67 -6.96 -11.73 -0.80
C PRO A 67 -5.76 -12.56 -0.35
N THR A 68 -5.22 -13.41 -1.21
CA THR A 68 -3.95 -14.10 -0.91
C THR A 68 -2.76 -13.25 -1.32
N PHE A 69 -1.58 -13.54 -0.76
CA PHE A 69 -0.32 -12.86 -1.11
C PHE A 69 0.03 -12.92 -2.62
N VAL A 70 -0.50 -13.90 -3.36
CA VAL A 70 -0.32 -14.00 -4.82
C VAL A 70 -1.21 -13.00 -5.56
N ASP A 71 -2.44 -12.80 -5.08
CA ASP A 71 -3.41 -11.87 -5.68
C ASP A 71 -3.00 -10.42 -5.42
N VAL A 72 -2.41 -10.17 -4.24
CA VAL A 72 -1.69 -8.92 -3.94
C VAL A 72 -0.59 -8.69 -4.99
N GLY A 73 0.28 -9.68 -5.23
CA GLY A 73 1.35 -9.60 -6.24
C GLY A 73 0.87 -9.33 -7.67
N ASN A 74 -0.33 -9.80 -8.05
CA ASN A 74 -0.90 -9.58 -9.38
C ASN A 74 -1.57 -8.19 -9.53
N SER A 75 -2.09 -7.60 -8.45
CA SER A 75 -2.91 -6.38 -8.48
C SER A 75 -2.17 -5.12 -8.97
N PHE A 76 -0.84 -5.07 -8.82
CA PHE A 76 -0.01 -3.90 -9.17
C PHE A 76 -0.06 -3.52 -10.67
N GLY A 77 -0.47 -4.44 -11.55
CA GLY A 77 -0.58 -4.19 -13.00
C GLY A 77 -1.99 -3.89 -13.54
N ALA A 78 -3.03 -3.93 -12.70
CA ALA A 78 -4.44 -3.98 -13.12
C ALA A 78 -4.75 -5.04 -14.22
N PRO A 79 -4.36 -6.33 -14.03
CA PRO A 79 -5.00 -7.40 -14.77
C PRO A 79 -6.48 -7.51 -14.35
N ALA A 80 -7.33 -7.95 -15.28
CA ALA A 80 -8.73 -8.24 -15.00
C ALA A 80 -8.88 -9.34 -13.92
N ILE A 81 -9.94 -9.27 -13.13
CA ILE A 81 -10.28 -10.29 -12.13
C ILE A 81 -10.74 -11.56 -12.86
N VAL A 82 -9.93 -12.63 -12.78
CA VAL A 82 -10.15 -13.90 -13.48
C VAL A 82 -10.94 -14.88 -12.62
N GLU A 83 -10.99 -14.62 -11.32
CA GLU A 83 -11.74 -15.33 -10.29
C GLU A 83 -13.25 -15.26 -10.55
N ASP A 84 -13.99 -16.19 -9.96
CA ASP A 84 -15.45 -16.08 -9.94
C ASP A 84 -15.88 -15.03 -8.92
N ASN A 85 -16.78 -14.13 -9.31
CA ASN A 85 -17.15 -12.93 -8.56
C ASN A 85 -18.58 -12.48 -8.89
N PHE A 86 -19.14 -11.62 -8.05
CA PHE A 86 -20.51 -11.11 -8.13
C PHE A 86 -20.82 -10.45 -9.49
N ILE A 87 -19.90 -9.66 -10.04
CA ILE A 87 -20.06 -9.00 -11.35
C ILE A 87 -20.16 -10.03 -12.49
N ASN A 88 -19.30 -11.05 -12.47
CA ASN A 88 -19.38 -12.20 -13.39
C ASN A 88 -20.71 -12.98 -13.22
N GLN A 89 -21.16 -13.20 -11.98
CA GLN A 89 -22.40 -13.93 -11.70
C GLN A 89 -23.66 -13.16 -12.15
N LEU A 90 -23.69 -11.82 -12.04
CA LEU A 90 -24.76 -10.99 -12.60
C LEU A 90 -24.89 -11.21 -14.12
N VAL A 91 -23.78 -11.12 -14.86
CA VAL A 91 -23.74 -11.31 -16.32
C VAL A 91 -24.15 -12.74 -16.72
N LEU A 92 -23.67 -13.76 -16.00
CA LEU A 92 -24.04 -15.16 -16.25
C LEU A 92 -25.53 -15.44 -16.00
N ASN A 93 -26.19 -14.65 -15.15
CA ASN A 93 -27.63 -14.72 -14.90
C ASN A 93 -28.43 -13.69 -15.74
N GLY A 94 -27.82 -13.09 -16.77
CA GLY A 94 -28.50 -12.25 -17.76
C GLY A 94 -28.88 -10.85 -17.30
N LYS A 95 -28.34 -10.38 -16.16
CA LYS A 95 -28.60 -9.04 -15.62
C LYS A 95 -27.90 -7.96 -16.46
N ARG A 96 -28.51 -6.79 -16.58
CA ARG A 96 -27.97 -5.62 -17.30
C ARG A 96 -27.19 -4.72 -16.33
N LEU A 97 -25.85 -4.73 -16.39
CA LEU A 97 -25.02 -3.88 -15.52
C LEU A 97 -24.72 -2.53 -16.19
N VAL A 98 -24.92 -1.43 -15.46
CA VAL A 98 -24.44 -0.09 -15.83
C VAL A 98 -23.36 0.34 -14.86
N MET A 99 -22.30 0.97 -15.37
CA MET A 99 -21.21 1.54 -14.58
C MET A 99 -20.96 2.99 -15.01
N MET A 100 -20.63 3.86 -14.07
CA MET A 100 -20.11 5.21 -14.31
C MET A 100 -19.11 5.56 -13.21
N GLY A 101 -18.11 6.39 -13.52
CA GLY A 101 -17.06 6.79 -12.58
C GLY A 101 -15.68 6.34 -12.98
N ASP A 102 -14.81 6.04 -12.01
CA ASP A 102 -13.43 5.57 -12.22
C ASP A 102 -13.31 4.44 -13.28
N ASP A 103 -12.36 4.60 -14.20
CA ASP A 103 -12.11 3.62 -15.25
C ASP A 103 -11.56 2.25 -14.77
N THR A 104 -11.06 2.13 -13.53
CA THR A 104 -10.51 0.88 -12.96
C THR A 104 -11.55 -0.23 -12.89
N TRP A 105 -12.85 0.06 -12.69
CA TRP A 105 -13.90 -0.97 -12.85
C TRP A 105 -13.88 -1.62 -14.24
N THR A 106 -13.62 -0.85 -15.29
CA THR A 106 -13.53 -1.38 -16.67
C THR A 106 -12.22 -2.11 -16.95
N GLN A 107 -11.16 -1.82 -16.19
CA GLN A 107 -9.90 -2.57 -16.19
C GLN A 107 -10.04 -3.92 -15.46
N LEU A 108 -10.69 -3.93 -14.29
CA LEU A 108 -10.94 -5.13 -13.48
C LEU A 108 -11.99 -6.05 -14.11
N PHE A 109 -13.03 -5.47 -14.71
CA PHE A 109 -14.14 -6.17 -15.35
C PHE A 109 -14.30 -5.76 -16.83
N PRO A 110 -13.40 -6.22 -17.72
CA PRO A 110 -13.50 -5.96 -19.14
C PRO A 110 -14.61 -6.81 -19.79
N ASN A 111 -15.60 -6.12 -20.37
CA ASN A 111 -16.77 -6.63 -21.10
C ASN A 111 -17.96 -7.12 -20.25
N GLN A 112 -17.97 -6.95 -18.93
CA GLN A 112 -19.13 -7.31 -18.09
C GLN A 112 -20.26 -6.25 -18.09
N PHE A 113 -19.96 -4.99 -18.41
CA PHE A 113 -20.96 -3.92 -18.39
C PHE A 113 -21.77 -3.85 -19.68
N HIS A 114 -23.10 -3.74 -19.55
CA HIS A 114 -23.99 -3.45 -20.67
C HIS A 114 -23.80 -2.01 -21.18
N LYS A 115 -23.52 -1.07 -20.26
CA LYS A 115 -23.11 0.31 -20.56
C LYS A 115 -22.09 0.75 -19.51
N SER A 116 -21.03 1.45 -19.93
CA SER A 116 -20.06 2.07 -19.03
C SER A 116 -19.77 3.51 -19.42
N TYR A 117 -19.57 4.36 -18.41
CA TYR A 117 -19.12 5.75 -18.57
C TYR A 117 -17.86 5.97 -17.71
N PRO A 118 -16.69 5.50 -18.18
CA PRO A 118 -15.43 5.55 -17.43
C PRO A 118 -14.75 6.92 -17.53
N PHE A 119 -14.17 7.36 -16.41
CA PHE A 119 -13.41 8.61 -16.28
C PHE A 119 -12.02 8.35 -15.65
N PRO A 120 -10.97 9.12 -15.98
CA PRO A 120 -9.60 8.83 -15.51
C PRO A 120 -9.41 9.11 -14.02
N SER A 121 -9.05 8.09 -13.24
CA SER A 121 -8.92 8.17 -11.78
C SER A 121 -7.58 8.69 -11.26
N PHE A 122 -6.45 8.36 -11.90
CA PHE A 122 -5.09 8.65 -11.39
C PHE A 122 -4.71 10.14 -11.23
N ASN A 123 -5.61 11.10 -11.50
CA ASN A 123 -5.37 12.52 -11.29
C ASN A 123 -5.98 12.98 -9.95
N VAL A 124 -5.33 12.65 -8.84
CA VAL A 124 -5.77 13.04 -7.48
C VAL A 124 -6.03 14.55 -7.30
N LYS A 125 -5.49 15.41 -8.17
CA LYS A 125 -5.71 16.87 -8.16
C LYS A 125 -7.04 17.31 -8.77
N ASP A 126 -7.81 16.37 -9.30
CA ASP A 126 -9.12 16.60 -9.88
C ASP A 126 -10.17 16.01 -8.94
N LEU A 127 -10.86 16.88 -8.20
CA LEU A 127 -11.95 16.47 -7.33
C LEU A 127 -13.27 16.30 -8.10
N ASP A 128 -13.34 16.74 -9.36
CA ASP A 128 -14.60 17.20 -9.96
C ASP A 128 -14.98 16.48 -11.26
N THR A 129 -14.04 16.08 -12.11
CA THR A 129 -14.38 15.49 -13.42
C THR A 129 -15.13 14.17 -13.26
N VAL A 130 -14.70 13.30 -12.35
CA VAL A 130 -15.34 11.99 -12.13
C VAL A 130 -16.69 12.14 -11.45
N ASP A 131 -16.77 12.94 -10.38
CA ASP A 131 -18.02 13.23 -9.66
C ASP A 131 -19.09 13.83 -10.59
N ASN A 132 -18.72 14.85 -11.40
CA ASN A 132 -19.64 15.49 -12.32
C ASN A 132 -20.03 14.56 -13.48
N GLY A 133 -19.12 13.69 -13.94
CA GLY A 133 -19.41 12.65 -14.93
C GLY A 133 -20.40 11.60 -14.43
N CYS A 134 -20.25 11.16 -13.18
CA CYS A 134 -21.24 10.34 -12.47
C CYS A 134 -22.59 11.08 -12.39
N ILE A 135 -22.62 12.34 -11.97
CA ILE A 135 -23.84 13.16 -11.86
C ILE A 135 -24.56 13.32 -13.22
N GLU A 136 -23.83 13.54 -14.31
CA GLU A 136 -24.39 13.69 -15.66
C GLU A 136 -25.10 12.41 -16.12
N HIS A 137 -24.56 11.24 -15.80
CA HIS A 137 -25.09 9.96 -16.29
C HIS A 137 -26.03 9.25 -15.31
N LEU A 138 -25.93 9.52 -14.01
CA LEU A 138 -26.75 8.90 -12.95
C LEU A 138 -28.22 9.28 -13.08
N PHE A 139 -28.54 10.57 -12.94
CA PHE A 139 -29.93 11.02 -12.91
C PHE A 139 -30.72 10.67 -14.19
N PRO A 140 -30.18 10.80 -15.42
CA PRO A 140 -30.88 10.37 -16.63
C PRO A 140 -30.96 8.85 -16.82
N THR A 141 -30.26 8.04 -16.02
CA THR A 141 -30.33 6.57 -16.08
C THR A 141 -31.33 6.00 -15.09
N LEU A 142 -31.55 6.65 -13.93
CA LEU A 142 -32.59 6.25 -12.98
C LEU A 142 -33.98 6.18 -13.65
N TYR A 143 -34.34 7.15 -14.49
CA TYR A 143 -35.60 7.18 -15.24
C TYR A 143 -35.75 6.13 -16.37
N LYS A 144 -34.93 5.08 -16.43
CA LYS A 144 -34.94 4.06 -17.49
C LYS A 144 -35.06 2.64 -16.94
N ASP A 145 -35.82 1.79 -17.64
CA ASP A 145 -35.82 0.33 -17.45
C ASP A 145 -34.85 -0.35 -18.44
N ASP A 146 -33.58 0.08 -18.46
CA ASP A 146 -32.52 -0.50 -19.31
C ASP A 146 -31.34 -1.08 -18.53
N TRP A 147 -31.52 -1.30 -17.22
CA TRP A 147 -30.53 -1.81 -16.28
C TRP A 147 -31.15 -2.70 -15.19
N ASP A 148 -30.31 -3.48 -14.49
CA ASP A 148 -30.64 -4.31 -13.32
C ASP A 148 -29.77 -3.96 -12.11
N VAL A 149 -28.54 -3.51 -12.35
CA VAL A 149 -27.57 -3.03 -11.35
C VAL A 149 -26.85 -1.81 -11.94
N LEU A 150 -26.68 -0.76 -11.13
CA LEU A 150 -25.99 0.48 -11.49
C LEU A 150 -24.90 0.76 -10.45
N ILE A 151 -23.68 0.98 -10.90
CA ILE A 151 -22.53 1.35 -10.07
C ILE A 151 -22.11 2.76 -10.45
N ALA A 152 -22.02 3.66 -9.47
CA ALA A 152 -21.62 5.05 -9.65
C ALA A 152 -20.45 5.38 -8.72
N HIS A 153 -19.23 5.32 -9.26
CA HIS A 153 -17.99 5.46 -8.50
C HIS A 153 -17.54 6.92 -8.49
N PHE A 154 -17.66 7.58 -7.35
CA PHE A 154 -17.15 8.94 -7.15
C PHE A 154 -15.67 8.88 -6.70
N LEU A 155 -14.97 10.01 -6.68
CA LEU A 155 -13.57 10.09 -6.20
C LEU A 155 -13.26 11.34 -5.38
N GLY A 156 -14.10 12.37 -5.45
CA GLY A 156 -13.77 13.68 -4.93
C GLY A 156 -13.60 13.76 -3.40
N VAL A 157 -14.04 12.76 -2.64
CA VAL A 157 -13.83 12.65 -1.18
C VAL A 157 -12.44 12.10 -0.85
N ASP A 158 -12.01 10.96 -1.39
CA ASP A 158 -10.62 10.46 -1.28
C ASP A 158 -9.61 11.50 -1.79
N HIS A 159 -9.83 12.02 -3.00
CA HIS A 159 -8.97 13.04 -3.60
C HIS A 159 -8.89 14.32 -2.74
N ALA A 160 -9.97 14.70 -2.05
CA ALA A 160 -9.95 15.83 -1.11
C ALA A 160 -9.15 15.48 0.15
N GLY A 161 -9.30 14.27 0.68
CA GLY A 161 -8.53 13.74 1.79
C GLY A 161 -7.03 13.80 1.52
N HIS A 162 -6.57 13.17 0.43
CA HIS A 162 -5.16 13.12 0.03
C HIS A 162 -4.47 14.48 -0.14
N ILE A 163 -5.19 15.53 -0.56
CA ILE A 163 -4.58 16.83 -0.89
C ILE A 163 -4.74 17.86 0.24
N PHE A 164 -5.84 17.81 0.97
CA PHE A 164 -6.22 18.84 1.93
C PHE A 164 -6.40 18.32 3.37
N GLY A 165 -6.39 17.01 3.57
CA GLY A 165 -6.78 16.36 4.82
C GLY A 165 -8.30 16.25 4.98
N VAL A 166 -8.74 15.40 5.90
CA VAL A 166 -10.17 15.17 6.17
C VAL A 166 -10.82 16.37 6.89
N ASP A 167 -10.09 17.04 7.79
CA ASP A 167 -10.54 18.30 8.40
C ASP A 167 -10.24 19.50 7.47
N SER A 168 -10.95 19.58 6.34
CA SER A 168 -10.71 20.59 5.32
C SER A 168 -11.98 21.10 4.62
N MET A 169 -11.93 22.35 4.14
CA MET A 169 -13.04 22.95 3.40
C MET A 169 -13.36 22.22 2.08
N PRO A 170 -12.38 21.72 1.30
CA PRO A 170 -12.69 20.86 0.14
C PRO A 170 -13.41 19.56 0.51
N MET A 171 -13.03 18.90 1.62
CA MET A 171 -13.75 17.73 2.13
C MET A 171 -15.20 18.07 2.48
N ILE A 172 -15.43 19.17 3.22
CA ILE A 172 -16.78 19.64 3.58
C ILE A 172 -17.63 19.88 2.32
N ASN A 173 -17.11 20.64 1.35
CA ASN A 173 -17.80 20.92 0.08
C ASN A 173 -18.16 19.63 -0.68
N LYS A 174 -17.30 18.60 -0.61
CA LYS A 174 -17.51 17.32 -1.29
C LYS A 174 -18.54 16.44 -0.59
N LEU A 175 -18.54 16.41 0.73
CA LEU A 175 -19.59 15.76 1.51
C LEU A 175 -20.96 16.44 1.33
N GLU A 176 -21.00 17.78 1.23
CA GLU A 176 -22.21 18.53 0.89
C GLU A 176 -22.71 18.23 -0.55
N GLN A 177 -21.79 18.11 -1.52
CA GLN A 177 -22.13 17.68 -2.89
C GLN A 177 -22.69 16.25 -2.90
N TYR A 178 -22.02 15.31 -2.25
CA TYR A 178 -22.47 13.91 -2.16
C TYR A 178 -23.85 13.84 -1.49
N ASN A 179 -24.08 14.53 -0.36
CA ASN A 179 -25.39 14.60 0.28
C ASN A 179 -26.48 15.13 -0.66
N THR A 180 -26.22 16.24 -1.35
CA THR A 180 -27.15 16.83 -2.34
C THR A 180 -27.47 15.86 -3.49
N VAL A 181 -26.50 15.06 -3.93
CA VAL A 181 -26.71 14.02 -4.93
C VAL A 181 -27.56 12.88 -4.37
N LEU A 182 -27.28 12.41 -3.15
CA LEU A 182 -28.00 11.31 -2.51
C LEU A 182 -29.46 11.65 -2.20
N GLU A 183 -29.74 12.84 -1.67
CA GLU A 183 -31.11 13.35 -1.51
C GLU A 183 -31.88 13.29 -2.83
N ARG A 184 -31.27 13.78 -3.92
CA ARG A 184 -31.87 13.73 -5.25
C ARG A 184 -32.00 12.32 -5.84
N VAL A 185 -31.11 11.39 -5.50
CA VAL A 185 -31.29 9.96 -5.85
C VAL A 185 -32.51 9.40 -5.11
N VAL A 186 -32.63 9.65 -3.81
CA VAL A 186 -33.76 9.19 -2.97
C VAL A 186 -35.08 9.76 -3.49
N ASP A 187 -35.16 11.06 -3.79
CA ASP A 187 -36.35 11.69 -4.40
C ASP A 187 -36.78 11.01 -5.69
N ILE A 188 -35.82 10.70 -6.59
CA ILE A 188 -36.11 10.03 -7.86
C ILE A 188 -36.60 8.60 -7.61
N LEU A 189 -35.92 7.85 -6.74
CA LEU A 189 -36.30 6.48 -6.38
C LEU A 189 -37.71 6.42 -5.77
N GLU A 190 -38.01 7.25 -4.77
CA GLU A 190 -39.35 7.31 -4.17
C GLU A 190 -40.43 7.76 -5.17
N SER A 191 -40.13 8.73 -6.05
CA SER A 191 -41.10 9.23 -7.03
C SER A 191 -41.56 8.16 -8.04
N GLN A 192 -40.74 7.14 -8.31
CA GLN A 192 -41.05 6.05 -9.24
C GLN A 192 -41.30 4.70 -8.53
N ALA A 193 -41.44 4.70 -7.19
CA ALA A 193 -41.64 3.50 -6.37
C ALA A 193 -43.08 2.96 -6.35
N GLY A 194 -44.01 3.59 -7.08
CA GLY A 194 -45.40 3.12 -7.17
C GLY A 194 -45.55 1.79 -7.93
N PRO A 195 -46.67 1.06 -7.78
CA PRO A 195 -46.91 -0.18 -8.51
C PRO A 195 -46.87 0.01 -10.03
N GLY A 196 -46.08 -0.80 -10.73
CA GLY A 196 -45.79 -0.64 -12.17
C GLY A 196 -44.83 0.50 -12.50
N GLY A 197 -44.23 1.16 -11.51
CA GLY A 197 -43.19 2.18 -11.66
C GLY A 197 -41.79 1.57 -11.79
N VAL A 198 -40.86 2.35 -12.36
CA VAL A 198 -39.48 1.91 -12.66
C VAL A 198 -38.71 1.46 -11.42
N HIS A 199 -39.13 1.90 -10.23
CA HIS A 199 -38.47 1.60 -8.95
C HIS A 199 -39.39 0.89 -7.94
N GLU A 200 -40.40 0.12 -8.39
CA GLU A 200 -41.32 -0.66 -7.52
C GLU A 200 -40.58 -1.65 -6.57
N ASN A 201 -39.39 -2.14 -6.96
CA ASN A 201 -38.62 -3.09 -6.15
C ASN A 201 -37.10 -2.86 -6.28
N THR A 202 -36.66 -1.68 -5.85
CA THR A 202 -35.31 -1.15 -5.99
C THR A 202 -34.64 -0.95 -4.64
N MET A 203 -33.32 -1.17 -4.60
CA MET A 203 -32.50 -0.98 -3.41
C MET A 203 -31.35 -0.01 -3.69
N LEU A 204 -31.23 1.03 -2.86
CA LEU A 204 -30.10 1.94 -2.84
C LEU A 204 -29.09 1.44 -1.80
N ILE A 205 -27.81 1.36 -2.16
CA ILE A 205 -26.69 1.11 -1.25
C ILE A 205 -25.62 2.18 -1.50
N VAL A 206 -25.37 3.01 -0.49
CA VAL A 206 -24.25 3.96 -0.47
C VAL A 206 -23.23 3.42 0.49
N MET A 207 -21.96 3.30 0.08
CA MET A 207 -20.90 2.88 0.98
C MET A 207 -19.55 3.50 0.60
N GLY A 208 -18.64 3.59 1.55
CA GLY A 208 -17.22 3.50 1.20
C GLY A 208 -16.83 2.04 0.99
N ASP A 209 -15.77 1.79 0.23
CA ASP A 209 -15.08 0.51 0.14
C ASP A 209 -13.81 0.45 1.02
N HIS A 210 -13.24 1.62 1.36
CA HIS A 210 -12.21 1.81 2.37
C HIS A 210 -12.58 2.93 3.38
N GLY A 211 -11.78 3.04 4.44
CA GLY A 211 -11.69 4.22 5.30
C GLY A 211 -10.44 5.06 4.96
N GLN A 212 -10.22 6.16 5.68
CA GLN A 212 -9.00 6.97 5.56
C GLN A 212 -8.64 7.62 6.90
N THR A 213 -7.33 7.75 7.14
CA THR A 213 -6.79 8.54 8.27
C THR A 213 -7.13 10.03 8.11
N LEU A 214 -6.95 10.82 9.17
CA LEU A 214 -7.22 12.27 9.14
C LEU A 214 -6.39 13.05 8.09
N ASN A 215 -5.28 12.47 7.64
CA ASN A 215 -4.41 13.02 6.59
C ASN A 215 -4.80 12.57 5.16
N GLY A 216 -5.78 11.68 5.02
CA GLY A 216 -6.13 11.04 3.75
C GLY A 216 -5.29 9.82 3.37
N ASP A 217 -4.32 9.40 4.20
CA ASP A 217 -3.62 8.12 4.00
C ASP A 217 -4.55 6.93 4.29
N HIS A 218 -4.37 5.85 3.54
CA HIS A 218 -5.05 4.55 3.68
C HIS A 218 -4.13 3.42 3.14
N GLY A 219 -4.68 2.24 2.85
CA GLY A 219 -3.93 1.08 2.37
C GLY A 219 -3.20 0.29 3.47
N GLY A 220 -3.18 0.81 4.70
CA GLY A 220 -2.77 0.11 5.90
C GLY A 220 -3.86 -0.81 6.47
N GLY A 221 -3.92 -0.86 7.79
CA GLY A 221 -4.76 -1.80 8.54
C GLY A 221 -5.16 -1.29 9.92
N THR A 222 -5.16 0.03 10.10
CA THR A 222 -5.76 0.69 11.27
C THR A 222 -7.28 0.72 11.14
N ALA A 223 -8.01 0.92 12.24
CA ALA A 223 -9.47 0.94 12.22
C ALA A 223 -9.99 2.05 11.28
N GLU A 224 -9.34 3.20 11.33
CA GLU A 224 -9.59 4.37 10.50
C GLU A 224 -9.47 4.11 8.99
N GLU A 225 -8.71 3.08 8.57
CA GLU A 225 -8.48 2.72 7.16
C GLU A 225 -9.39 1.57 6.67
N VAL A 226 -9.90 0.74 7.56
CA VAL A 226 -10.69 -0.47 7.21
C VAL A 226 -12.15 -0.39 7.63
N GLU A 227 -12.50 0.46 8.59
CA GLU A 227 -13.89 0.76 8.95
C GLU A 227 -14.45 1.85 8.03
N THR A 228 -15.66 1.63 7.52
CA THR A 228 -16.32 2.57 6.61
C THR A 228 -17.84 2.49 6.78
N THR A 229 -18.56 3.50 6.29
CA THR A 229 -20.01 3.63 6.50
C THR A 229 -20.79 3.02 5.34
N MET A 230 -21.92 2.36 5.65
CA MET A 230 -22.93 1.94 4.68
C MET A 230 -24.30 2.53 5.04
N PHE A 231 -25.00 3.09 4.06
CA PHE A 231 -26.42 3.42 4.12
C PHE A 231 -27.17 2.57 3.10
N ALA A 232 -28.29 1.97 3.49
CA ALA A 232 -29.11 1.15 2.62
C ALA A 232 -30.60 1.52 2.73
N MET A 233 -31.29 1.59 1.60
CA MET A 233 -32.72 1.92 1.49
C MET A 233 -33.41 0.97 0.50
N SER A 234 -34.62 0.53 0.82
CA SER A 234 -35.49 -0.22 -0.09
C SER A 234 -36.70 0.65 -0.45
N THR A 235 -37.08 0.71 -1.73
CA THR A 235 -38.27 1.44 -2.16
C THR A 235 -39.58 0.76 -1.72
N LYS A 236 -39.52 -0.54 -1.42
CA LYS A 236 -40.62 -1.26 -0.76
C LYS A 236 -40.77 -0.80 0.69
N LYS A 237 -41.90 -0.14 0.97
CA LYS A 237 -42.23 0.41 2.30
C LYS A 237 -42.67 -0.69 3.26
N HIS A 238 -41.69 -1.39 3.85
CA HIS A 238 -41.89 -2.47 4.81
C HIS A 238 -41.05 -2.25 6.08
N THR A 239 -41.54 -2.71 7.24
CA THR A 239 -40.75 -2.73 8.48
C THR A 239 -39.84 -3.96 8.49
N PRO A 240 -38.50 -3.83 8.61
CA PRO A 240 -37.62 -4.97 8.83
C PRO A 240 -38.03 -5.73 10.09
N SER A 241 -37.99 -7.07 10.03
CA SER A 241 -38.40 -7.93 11.15
C SER A 241 -37.41 -9.09 11.36
N VAL A 242 -36.14 -8.75 11.56
CA VAL A 242 -35.13 -9.69 12.04
C VAL A 242 -35.50 -10.15 13.46
N PRO A 243 -35.38 -11.45 13.81
CA PRO A 243 -35.53 -11.90 15.19
C PRO A 243 -34.45 -11.25 16.09
N PRO A 244 -34.76 -10.80 17.31
CA PRO A 244 -33.79 -10.12 18.19
C PRO A 244 -32.52 -10.93 18.53
N GLU A 245 -32.52 -12.24 18.30
CA GLU A 245 -31.33 -13.10 18.46
C GLU A 245 -30.35 -13.07 17.27
N PHE A 246 -30.74 -12.40 16.16
CA PHE A 246 -29.93 -12.22 14.95
C PHE A 246 -29.84 -10.75 14.51
N ASP A 247 -30.38 -9.82 15.31
CA ASP A 247 -30.26 -8.38 15.14
C ASP A 247 -28.99 -7.90 15.86
N THR A 248 -28.00 -7.45 15.10
CA THR A 248 -26.73 -6.92 15.63
C THR A 248 -26.80 -5.44 15.99
N SER A 249 -27.93 -4.77 15.78
CA SER A 249 -28.01 -3.31 15.85
C SER A 249 -27.91 -2.76 17.27
N SER A 250 -27.05 -1.75 17.42
CA SER A 250 -26.82 -1.03 18.68
C SER A 250 -27.58 0.30 18.67
N CYS A 251 -28.66 0.37 19.44
CA CYS A 251 -29.52 1.55 19.50
C CYS A 251 -29.06 2.57 20.55
N LYS A 252 -28.91 3.84 20.15
CA LYS A 252 -28.68 5.00 21.02
C LYS A 252 -29.84 5.99 20.89
N GLN A 253 -30.30 6.55 22.01
CA GLN A 253 -31.18 7.72 22.02
C GLN A 253 -30.34 8.99 22.05
N TYR A 254 -30.71 9.95 21.20
CA TYR A 254 -30.06 11.24 21.07
C TYR A 254 -30.84 12.33 21.83
N PRO A 255 -30.21 13.46 22.21
CA PRO A 255 -30.86 14.50 23.02
C PRO A 255 -32.07 15.18 22.36
N ASP A 256 -32.27 15.03 21.05
CA ASP A 256 -33.43 15.50 20.30
C ASP A 256 -34.62 14.51 20.32
N GLY A 257 -34.49 13.39 21.04
CA GLY A 257 -35.49 12.34 21.16
C GLY A 257 -35.47 11.30 20.04
N LYS A 258 -34.57 11.41 19.05
CA LYS A 258 -34.42 10.37 18.02
C LYS A 258 -33.70 9.13 18.57
N GLN A 259 -34.14 7.96 18.13
CA GLN A 259 -33.44 6.70 18.32
C GLN A 259 -32.76 6.32 17.00
N MET A 260 -31.44 6.13 17.03
CA MET A 260 -30.65 5.64 15.90
C MET A 260 -30.04 4.30 16.29
N CYS A 261 -30.17 3.30 15.42
CA CYS A 261 -29.62 1.97 15.62
C CYS A 261 -28.56 1.68 14.56
N ILE A 262 -27.38 1.22 14.97
CA ILE A 262 -26.22 1.00 14.11
C ILE A 262 -25.83 -0.47 14.16
N SER A 263 -25.89 -1.14 13.01
CA SER A 263 -25.44 -2.53 12.77
C SER A 263 -24.13 -2.50 11.94
N SER A 264 -23.46 -3.64 11.85
CA SER A 264 -22.18 -3.83 11.15
C SER A 264 -22.24 -5.02 10.19
N ILE A 265 -21.68 -4.86 9.00
CA ILE A 265 -21.52 -5.94 8.00
C ILE A 265 -20.04 -6.10 7.66
N GLU A 266 -19.55 -7.34 7.58
CA GLU A 266 -18.18 -7.62 7.16
C GLU A 266 -18.08 -7.51 5.63
N GLN A 267 -17.01 -6.91 5.08
CA GLN A 267 -16.85 -6.73 3.62
C GLN A 267 -16.99 -8.04 2.82
N LEU A 268 -16.57 -9.17 3.40
CA LEU A 268 -16.66 -10.51 2.82
C LEU A 268 -18.11 -11.03 2.68
N ASP A 269 -19.06 -10.52 3.48
CA ASP A 269 -20.49 -10.88 3.41
C ASP A 269 -21.22 -10.16 2.27
N PHE A 270 -20.65 -9.09 1.72
CA PHE A 270 -21.31 -8.24 0.71
C PHE A 270 -21.65 -9.02 -0.57
N ALA A 271 -20.66 -9.69 -1.16
CA ALA A 271 -20.85 -10.50 -2.37
C ALA A 271 -21.90 -11.60 -2.18
N ALA A 272 -21.93 -12.24 -1.00
CA ALA A 272 -22.91 -13.25 -0.67
C ALA A 272 -24.32 -12.65 -0.50
N THR A 273 -24.42 -11.55 0.24
CA THR A 273 -25.69 -10.88 0.54
C THR A 273 -26.36 -10.32 -0.72
N LEU A 274 -25.61 -9.64 -1.59
CA LEU A 274 -26.16 -9.12 -2.85
C LEU A 274 -26.52 -10.25 -3.83
N SER A 275 -25.77 -11.36 -3.83
CA SER A 275 -26.11 -12.53 -4.65
C SER A 275 -27.48 -13.10 -4.28
N ALA A 276 -27.76 -13.21 -2.98
CA ALA A 276 -29.06 -13.66 -2.48
C ALA A 276 -30.19 -12.65 -2.79
N LEU A 277 -29.95 -11.35 -2.57
CA LEU A 277 -30.94 -10.29 -2.80
C LEU A 277 -31.36 -10.13 -4.28
N LEU A 278 -30.45 -10.41 -5.22
CA LEU A 278 -30.69 -10.32 -6.67
C LEU A 278 -31.07 -11.67 -7.32
N GLY A 279 -31.12 -12.75 -6.52
CA GLY A 279 -31.54 -14.08 -6.96
C GLY A 279 -30.53 -14.82 -7.85
N ILE A 280 -29.24 -14.54 -7.70
CA ILE A 280 -28.15 -15.12 -8.50
C ILE A 280 -27.30 -16.12 -7.71
N SER A 281 -26.37 -16.81 -8.37
CA SER A 281 -25.47 -17.76 -7.69
C SER A 281 -24.37 -17.05 -6.92
N PHE A 282 -24.10 -17.53 -5.70
CA PHE A 282 -22.96 -17.11 -4.88
C PHE A 282 -21.62 -17.35 -5.62
N PRO A 283 -20.69 -16.38 -5.64
CA PRO A 283 -19.37 -16.57 -6.25
C PRO A 283 -18.62 -17.75 -5.63
N PHE A 284 -17.98 -18.58 -6.47
CA PHE A 284 -17.36 -19.82 -6.00
C PHE A 284 -16.32 -19.61 -4.90
N GLY A 285 -15.52 -18.54 -4.95
CA GLY A 285 -14.48 -18.23 -3.96
C GLY A 285 -14.97 -17.55 -2.68
N SER A 286 -16.26 -17.24 -2.57
CA SER A 286 -16.82 -16.55 -1.40
C SER A 286 -16.70 -17.41 -0.14
N ILE A 287 -16.32 -16.81 0.99
CA ILE A 287 -16.42 -17.43 2.33
C ILE A 287 -17.45 -16.73 3.23
N GLY A 288 -17.95 -15.57 2.81
CA GLY A 288 -18.95 -14.81 3.57
C GLY A 288 -20.35 -15.42 3.58
N HIS A 289 -21.13 -14.97 4.55
CA HIS A 289 -22.53 -15.32 4.69
C HIS A 289 -23.46 -14.19 4.23
N VAL A 290 -24.74 -14.51 4.05
CA VAL A 290 -25.77 -13.48 3.87
C VAL A 290 -25.99 -12.76 5.19
N ASN A 291 -25.88 -11.43 5.22
CA ASN A 291 -26.17 -10.61 6.40
C ASN A 291 -27.69 -10.53 6.66
N PRO A 292 -28.19 -10.75 7.89
CA PRO A 292 -29.62 -10.84 8.17
C PRO A 292 -30.37 -9.51 8.03
N GLU A 293 -29.77 -8.39 8.46
CA GLU A 293 -30.41 -7.06 8.45
C GLU A 293 -30.62 -6.55 7.01
N LEU A 294 -29.56 -6.57 6.20
CA LEU A 294 -29.58 -6.16 4.80
C LEU A 294 -30.45 -7.11 3.96
N TYR A 295 -30.46 -8.41 4.29
CA TYR A 295 -31.39 -9.36 3.68
C TYR A 295 -32.85 -9.06 4.05
N ALA A 296 -33.17 -8.73 5.31
CA ALA A 296 -34.54 -8.37 5.70
C ALA A 296 -35.06 -7.09 5.02
N LEU A 297 -34.18 -6.13 4.76
CA LEU A 297 -34.50 -4.87 4.06
C LEU A 297 -34.89 -5.09 2.59
N GLY A 298 -34.25 -6.03 1.88
CA GLY A 298 -34.53 -6.30 0.46
C GLY A 298 -35.45 -7.50 0.17
N SER A 299 -35.49 -8.52 1.04
CA SER A 299 -36.25 -9.77 0.80
C SER A 299 -37.75 -9.70 1.15
N SER A 300 -38.19 -8.62 1.80
CA SER A 300 -39.59 -8.49 2.21
C SER A 300 -40.54 -8.34 1.01
N SER A 301 -41.55 -9.21 0.94
CA SER A 301 -42.41 -9.42 -0.25
C SER A 301 -43.90 -9.46 0.12
N LEU A 302 -44.29 -8.79 1.20
CA LEU A 302 -45.64 -8.87 1.76
C LEU A 302 -46.15 -7.49 2.18
N ASN A 303 -47.17 -7.00 1.47
CA ASN A 303 -48.10 -6.01 1.99
C ASN A 303 -48.90 -6.66 3.14
N LEU A 304 -48.42 -6.48 4.37
CA LEU A 304 -48.97 -7.14 5.55
C LEU A 304 -49.63 -6.11 6.48
N ASP A 305 -50.93 -5.92 6.28
CA ASP A 305 -51.76 -5.17 7.23
C ASP A 305 -51.71 -5.82 8.63
N ASN A 306 -51.13 -5.07 9.58
CA ASN A 306 -51.38 -5.18 11.02
C ASN A 306 -51.08 -6.50 11.77
N THR A 307 -50.30 -7.47 11.24
CA THR A 307 -49.82 -8.62 12.05
C THR A 307 -48.31 -8.87 11.97
N LYS A 308 -47.63 -8.75 13.12
CA LYS A 308 -46.14 -8.80 13.21
C LYS A 308 -45.53 -10.20 13.23
N GLN A 309 -46.20 -11.20 13.82
CA GLN A 309 -45.61 -12.54 14.00
C GLN A 309 -45.51 -13.38 12.70
N PRO A 310 -46.50 -13.39 11.79
CA PRO A 310 -46.41 -14.15 10.55
C PRO A 310 -45.23 -13.73 9.65
N ALA A 311 -44.94 -12.42 9.59
CA ALA A 311 -43.83 -11.87 8.80
C ALA A 311 -42.46 -12.45 9.20
N VAL A 312 -42.19 -12.52 10.52
CA VAL A 312 -40.92 -13.04 11.05
C VAL A 312 -40.73 -14.51 10.66
N LYS A 313 -41.79 -15.33 10.76
CA LYS A 313 -41.73 -16.77 10.45
C LYS A 313 -41.47 -17.03 8.96
N GLU A 314 -42.11 -16.29 8.05
CA GLU A 314 -41.87 -16.43 6.61
C GLU A 314 -40.49 -15.87 6.21
N TRP A 315 -40.04 -14.76 6.80
CA TRP A 315 -38.66 -14.28 6.61
C TRP A 315 -37.64 -15.35 7.07
N MET A 316 -37.84 -15.95 8.23
CA MET A 316 -36.97 -17.02 8.74
C MET A 316 -36.94 -18.23 7.79
N LYS A 317 -38.09 -18.70 7.31
CA LYS A 317 -38.18 -19.79 6.31
C LYS A 317 -37.34 -19.47 5.06
N SER A 318 -37.48 -18.25 4.53
CA SER A 318 -36.72 -17.77 3.37
C SER A 318 -35.22 -17.71 3.65
N TYR A 319 -34.82 -17.07 4.75
CA TYR A 319 -33.44 -16.86 5.13
C TYR A 319 -32.69 -18.18 5.42
N VAL A 320 -33.31 -19.16 6.09
CA VAL A 320 -32.67 -20.47 6.32
C VAL A 320 -32.40 -21.21 4.99
N ASN A 321 -33.32 -21.13 4.02
CA ASN A 321 -33.12 -21.74 2.71
C ASN A 321 -31.98 -21.05 1.93
N VAL A 322 -31.83 -19.73 2.06
CA VAL A 322 -30.70 -18.98 1.50
C VAL A 322 -29.38 -19.38 2.16
N LEU A 323 -29.32 -19.41 3.50
CA LEU A 323 -28.14 -19.86 4.24
C LEU A 323 -27.74 -21.31 3.93
N CYS A 324 -28.70 -22.19 3.63
CA CYS A 324 -28.45 -23.57 3.20
C CYS A 324 -27.61 -23.63 1.91
N VAL A 325 -28.01 -22.87 0.88
CA VAL A 325 -27.31 -22.83 -0.42
C VAL A 325 -25.95 -22.14 -0.29
N ASN A 326 -25.88 -21.05 0.49
CA ASN A 326 -24.64 -20.34 0.80
C ASN A 326 -23.64 -21.24 1.55
N ALA A 327 -24.09 -22.00 2.56
CA ALA A 327 -23.24 -22.93 3.30
C ALA A 327 -22.71 -24.07 2.42
N TRP A 328 -23.53 -24.58 1.49
CA TRP A 328 -23.08 -25.56 0.50
C TRP A 328 -22.01 -25.00 -0.44
N GLN A 329 -22.15 -23.76 -0.93
CA GLN A 329 -21.11 -23.11 -1.75
C GLN A 329 -19.80 -22.95 -0.97
N VAL A 330 -19.85 -22.42 0.27
CA VAL A 330 -18.67 -22.24 1.11
C VAL A 330 -18.01 -23.60 1.43
N LYS A 331 -18.78 -24.63 1.77
CA LYS A 331 -18.25 -25.99 1.99
C LYS A 331 -17.55 -26.53 0.75
N ARG A 332 -18.18 -26.41 -0.43
CA ARG A 332 -17.61 -26.85 -1.72
C ARG A 332 -16.32 -26.10 -2.05
N TYR A 333 -16.22 -24.81 -1.72
CA TYR A 333 -14.99 -24.03 -1.90
C TYR A 333 -13.87 -24.53 -1.00
N ILE A 334 -14.12 -24.66 0.30
CA ILE A 334 -13.12 -25.09 1.29
C ILE A 334 -12.59 -26.50 0.97
N ASP A 335 -13.45 -27.44 0.56
CA ASP A 335 -13.04 -28.80 0.16
C ASP A 335 -12.14 -28.81 -1.10
N VAL A 336 -12.43 -27.96 -2.09
CA VAL A 336 -11.58 -27.85 -3.30
C VAL A 336 -10.27 -27.13 -2.96
N TYR A 337 -10.30 -26.08 -2.14
CA TYR A 337 -9.12 -25.36 -1.68
C TYR A 337 -8.19 -26.26 -0.86
N SER A 338 -8.70 -27.04 0.10
CA SER A 338 -7.88 -27.94 0.93
C SER A 338 -7.20 -29.03 0.10
N ASN A 339 -7.86 -29.52 -0.96
CA ASN A 339 -7.34 -30.57 -1.82
C ASN A 339 -6.36 -30.06 -2.90
N SER A 340 -6.45 -28.77 -3.28
CA SER A 340 -5.59 -28.17 -4.31
C SER A 340 -4.41 -27.35 -3.76
N SER A 341 -4.44 -26.89 -2.51
CA SER A 341 -3.41 -25.99 -1.97
C SER A 341 -2.23 -26.71 -1.31
N VAL A 342 -1.02 -26.17 -1.50
CA VAL A 342 0.24 -26.78 -1.01
C VAL A 342 0.44 -26.59 0.50
N VAL A 343 -0.18 -25.55 1.09
CA VAL A 343 -0.13 -25.27 2.54
C VAL A 343 -1.34 -25.90 3.26
N GLY A 344 -2.52 -25.91 2.61
CA GLY A 344 -3.72 -26.59 3.10
C GLY A 344 -4.36 -25.98 4.34
N PHE A 345 -5.45 -26.64 4.77
CA PHE A 345 -5.91 -26.65 6.16
C PHE A 345 -5.53 -28.01 6.76
N SER A 346 -5.41 -28.13 8.09
CA SER A 346 -5.04 -29.43 8.69
C SER A 346 -6.18 -30.46 8.56
N SER A 347 -5.85 -31.75 8.73
CA SER A 347 -6.84 -32.83 8.82
C SER A 347 -7.90 -32.55 9.89
N ASP A 348 -7.49 -31.93 10.99
CA ASP A 348 -8.27 -31.77 12.20
C ASP A 348 -9.18 -30.53 12.06
N ASP A 349 -8.70 -29.47 11.41
CA ASP A 349 -9.50 -28.32 10.99
C ASP A 349 -10.58 -28.72 9.96
N MET A 350 -10.20 -29.51 8.95
CA MET A 350 -11.13 -30.02 7.94
C MET A 350 -12.16 -30.98 8.56
N SER A 351 -11.76 -31.81 9.52
CA SER A 351 -12.68 -32.63 10.31
C SER A 351 -13.66 -31.75 11.11
N ARG A 352 -13.18 -30.73 11.82
CA ARG A 352 -14.02 -29.76 12.55
C ARG A 352 -15.04 -29.06 11.63
N ILE A 353 -14.60 -28.55 10.48
CA ILE A 353 -15.49 -27.89 9.50
C ILE A 353 -16.52 -28.87 8.94
N SER A 354 -16.10 -30.09 8.58
CA SER A 354 -17.01 -31.11 8.04
C SER A 354 -18.04 -31.59 9.07
N ASN A 355 -17.64 -31.73 10.34
CA ASN A 355 -18.54 -32.10 11.44
C ASN A 355 -19.58 -30.99 11.72
N LEU A 356 -19.19 -29.71 11.71
CA LEU A 356 -20.12 -28.58 11.84
C LEU A 356 -21.12 -28.54 10.68
N TYR A 357 -20.65 -28.68 9.45
CA TYR A 357 -21.51 -28.71 8.26
C TYR A 357 -22.49 -29.88 8.30
N SER A 358 -22.01 -31.09 8.60
CA SER A 358 -22.84 -32.32 8.65
C SER A 358 -23.89 -32.25 9.76
N ALA A 359 -23.58 -31.63 10.90
CA ALA A 359 -24.54 -31.38 11.97
C ALA A 359 -25.66 -30.42 11.52
N ALA A 360 -25.31 -29.35 10.81
CA ALA A 360 -26.29 -28.42 10.24
C ALA A 360 -27.15 -29.06 9.14
N GLU A 361 -26.59 -29.89 8.25
CA GLU A 361 -27.33 -30.62 7.22
C GLU A 361 -28.28 -31.68 7.81
N HIS A 362 -27.86 -32.39 8.85
CA HIS A 362 -28.69 -33.38 9.56
C HIS A 362 -29.86 -32.72 10.31
N HIS A 363 -29.63 -31.59 10.98
CA HIS A 363 -30.70 -30.82 11.63
C HIS A 363 -31.68 -30.22 10.60
N TRP A 364 -31.19 -29.73 9.47
CA TRP A 364 -32.03 -29.25 8.35
C TRP A 364 -32.92 -30.38 7.83
N SER A 365 -32.33 -31.55 7.57
CA SER A 365 -33.03 -32.70 6.99
C SER A 365 -34.13 -33.26 7.89
N ASN A 366 -33.88 -33.33 9.20
CA ASN A 366 -34.83 -33.90 10.16
C ASN A 366 -35.90 -32.90 10.62
N SER A 367 -35.51 -31.64 10.88
CA SER A 367 -36.39 -30.65 11.52
C SER A 367 -36.96 -29.64 10.53
N VAL A 368 -36.12 -28.97 9.72
CA VAL A 368 -36.55 -27.81 8.92
C VAL A 368 -37.20 -28.21 7.59
N LYS A 369 -36.72 -29.28 6.95
CA LYS A 369 -37.25 -29.76 5.66
C LYS A 369 -38.75 -30.07 5.73
N HIS A 370 -39.22 -30.65 6.83
CA HIS A 370 -40.65 -30.90 7.04
C HIS A 370 -41.45 -29.60 7.22
N ILE A 371 -40.93 -28.61 7.97
CA ILE A 371 -41.55 -27.29 8.20
C ILE A 371 -41.72 -26.49 6.89
N LEU A 372 -40.79 -26.66 5.95
CA LEU A 372 -40.84 -26.00 4.64
C LEU A 372 -41.75 -26.71 3.62
N MET A 373 -41.93 -28.04 3.75
CA MET A 373 -42.77 -28.83 2.84
C MET A 373 -44.23 -28.98 3.29
N TYR A 374 -44.49 -28.93 4.61
CA TYR A 374 -45.81 -29.09 5.20
C TYR A 374 -46.14 -27.89 6.08
N ASN A 375 -46.99 -27.00 5.57
CA ASN A 375 -47.39 -25.78 6.25
C ASN A 375 -48.52 -26.05 7.27
N ASP A 376 -48.26 -26.94 8.23
CA ASP A 376 -49.25 -27.39 9.22
C ASP A 376 -49.54 -26.30 10.27
N GLY A 377 -50.82 -26.10 10.57
CA GLY A 377 -51.33 -24.90 11.22
C GLY A 377 -51.34 -24.91 12.75
N ASN A 378 -50.97 -26.02 13.39
CA ASN A 378 -51.22 -26.26 14.83
C ASN A 378 -50.00 -26.15 15.75
N GLU A 379 -48.78 -26.02 15.22
CA GLU A 379 -47.56 -25.89 16.04
C GLU A 379 -46.69 -24.71 15.58
N ASP A 380 -46.81 -23.56 16.25
CA ASP A 380 -46.14 -22.32 15.82
C ASP A 380 -44.80 -22.07 16.56
N SER A 381 -44.74 -22.43 17.85
CA SER A 381 -43.58 -22.15 18.73
C SER A 381 -42.42 -23.12 18.52
N THR A 382 -42.68 -24.43 18.46
CA THR A 382 -41.71 -25.50 18.17
C THR A 382 -41.06 -25.28 16.80
N ASN A 383 -41.86 -25.01 15.77
CA ASN A 383 -41.39 -24.74 14.42
C ASN A 383 -40.53 -23.46 14.34
N THR A 384 -40.90 -22.40 15.05
CA THR A 384 -40.07 -21.18 15.13
C THR A 384 -38.75 -21.45 15.85
N SER A 385 -38.75 -22.24 16.92
CA SER A 385 -37.52 -22.63 17.64
C SER A 385 -36.57 -23.46 16.75
N ALA A 386 -37.09 -24.40 15.96
CA ALA A 386 -36.30 -25.20 15.03
C ALA A 386 -35.64 -24.34 13.93
N LEU A 387 -36.35 -23.34 13.41
CA LEU A 387 -35.78 -22.38 12.47
C LEU A 387 -34.67 -21.53 13.10
N LYS A 388 -34.82 -21.04 14.35
CA LYS A 388 -33.75 -20.31 15.07
C LYS A 388 -32.50 -21.17 15.26
N ALA A 389 -32.67 -22.42 15.68
CA ALA A 389 -31.57 -23.37 15.86
C ALA A 389 -30.80 -23.61 14.54
N GLN A 390 -31.50 -23.71 13.41
CA GLN A 390 -30.86 -23.89 12.10
C GLN A 390 -30.08 -22.66 11.63
N ILE A 391 -30.60 -21.44 11.83
CA ILE A 391 -29.88 -20.19 11.52
C ILE A 391 -28.58 -20.15 12.34
N ALA A 392 -28.66 -20.39 13.66
CA ALA A 392 -27.49 -20.41 14.53
C ALA A 392 -26.45 -21.46 14.13
N ALA A 393 -26.89 -22.66 13.69
CA ALA A 393 -25.99 -23.70 13.19
C ALA A 393 -25.23 -23.28 11.93
N TYR A 394 -25.91 -22.66 10.95
CA TYR A 394 -25.25 -22.15 9.75
C TYR A 394 -24.31 -20.97 10.07
N LEU A 395 -24.75 -19.99 10.86
CA LEU A 395 -23.90 -18.85 11.26
C LEU A 395 -22.63 -19.32 12.01
N LYS A 396 -22.71 -20.35 12.87
CA LYS A 396 -21.51 -20.88 13.53
C LYS A 396 -20.60 -21.70 12.62
N PHE A 397 -21.13 -22.29 11.55
CA PHE A 397 -20.32 -22.87 10.47
C PHE A 397 -19.55 -21.76 9.74
N PHE A 398 -20.22 -20.70 9.26
CA PHE A 398 -19.56 -19.59 8.56
C PHE A 398 -18.49 -18.89 9.41
N SER A 399 -18.81 -18.55 10.68
CA SER A 399 -17.82 -17.92 11.56
C SER A 399 -16.58 -18.80 11.75
N THR A 400 -16.76 -20.12 11.91
CA THR A 400 -15.63 -21.06 12.08
C THR A 400 -14.78 -21.15 10.81
N VAL A 401 -15.37 -21.08 9.62
CA VAL A 401 -14.64 -21.05 8.35
C VAL A 401 -13.86 -19.74 8.22
N ALA A 402 -14.47 -18.59 8.51
CA ALA A 402 -13.82 -17.28 8.45
C ALA A 402 -12.69 -17.12 9.49
N GLU A 403 -12.91 -17.59 10.73
CA GLU A 403 -11.90 -17.68 11.80
C GLU A 403 -10.65 -18.45 11.32
N LEU A 404 -10.84 -19.65 10.75
CA LEU A 404 -9.75 -20.48 10.25
C LEU A 404 -9.04 -19.85 9.04
N ALA A 405 -9.82 -19.37 8.06
CA ALA A 405 -9.32 -18.74 6.85
C ALA A 405 -8.40 -17.54 7.16
N ARG A 406 -8.85 -16.63 8.04
CA ARG A 406 -8.07 -15.50 8.56
C ARG A 406 -6.76 -15.97 9.20
N SER A 407 -6.80 -17.02 10.02
CA SER A 407 -5.61 -17.55 10.69
C SER A 407 -4.56 -18.14 9.74
N LYS A 408 -4.96 -18.71 8.59
CA LYS A 408 -4.04 -19.43 7.69
C LYS A 408 -3.59 -18.67 6.46
N TRP A 409 -4.31 -17.64 6.02
CA TRP A 409 -3.89 -16.82 4.88
C TRP A 409 -3.01 -15.62 5.26
N THR A 410 -2.73 -15.41 6.57
CA THR A 410 -1.91 -14.29 7.08
C THR A 410 -0.67 -14.72 7.89
N GLU A 411 -0.37 -16.02 7.97
CA GLU A 411 0.72 -16.56 8.81
C GLU A 411 2.14 -16.34 8.23
N PHE A 412 2.94 -15.48 8.88
CA PHE A 412 4.39 -15.43 8.65
C PHE A 412 5.10 -16.61 9.35
N ASN A 413 6.04 -17.27 8.66
CA ASN A 413 6.78 -18.40 9.23
C ASN A 413 7.85 -17.92 10.24
N LEU A 414 7.41 -17.73 11.49
CA LEU A 414 8.24 -17.24 12.59
C LEU A 414 9.49 -18.09 12.83
N SER A 415 9.41 -19.41 12.66
CA SER A 415 10.56 -20.32 12.80
C SER A 415 11.67 -20.04 11.79
N LEU A 416 11.32 -19.76 10.52
CA LEU A 416 12.28 -19.35 9.49
C LEU A 416 12.84 -17.94 9.78
N MET A 417 12.02 -17.00 10.25
CA MET A 417 12.47 -15.66 10.63
C MET A 417 13.47 -15.69 11.80
N ILE A 418 13.16 -16.43 12.87
CA ILE A 418 14.05 -16.65 14.02
C ILE A 418 15.34 -17.35 13.57
N THR A 419 15.26 -18.35 12.69
CA THR A 419 16.45 -19.05 12.16
C THR A 419 17.34 -18.09 11.36
N GLY A 420 16.77 -17.27 10.48
CA GLY A 420 17.50 -16.25 9.73
C GLY A 420 18.16 -15.21 10.64
N PHE A 421 17.45 -14.73 11.66
CA PHE A 421 18.00 -13.81 12.65
C PHE A 421 19.14 -14.45 13.49
N GLY A 422 18.98 -15.72 13.89
CA GLY A 422 20.03 -16.46 14.58
C GLY A 422 21.30 -16.61 13.73
N ILE A 423 21.16 -16.93 12.44
CA ILE A 423 22.27 -17.00 11.48
C ILE A 423 22.96 -15.64 11.34
N LEU A 424 22.20 -14.53 11.30
CA LEU A 424 22.73 -13.17 11.26
C LEU A 424 23.55 -12.84 12.51
N VAL A 425 23.01 -13.11 13.71
CA VAL A 425 23.70 -12.86 14.99
C VAL A 425 24.97 -13.69 15.11
N ILE A 426 24.93 -14.98 14.76
CA ILE A 426 26.11 -15.86 14.75
C ILE A 426 27.17 -15.35 13.75
N SER A 427 26.75 -14.90 12.56
CA SER A 427 27.66 -14.29 11.58
C SER A 427 28.35 -13.03 12.11
N LEU A 428 27.61 -12.16 12.81
CA LEU A 428 28.18 -10.95 13.43
C LEU A 428 29.15 -11.28 14.57
N ILE A 429 28.86 -12.29 15.39
CA ILE A 429 29.77 -12.78 16.45
C ILE A 429 31.05 -13.38 15.84
N LEU A 430 30.93 -14.21 14.81
CA LEU A 430 32.10 -14.78 14.12
C LEU A 430 32.95 -13.70 13.43
N GLN A 431 32.32 -12.67 12.87
CA GLN A 431 33.03 -11.53 12.28
C GLN A 431 33.74 -10.67 13.33
N SER A 432 33.10 -10.38 14.47
CA SER A 432 33.74 -9.60 15.54
C SER A 432 34.90 -10.36 16.19
N LEU A 433 34.73 -11.66 16.44
CA LEU A 433 35.81 -12.54 16.90
C LEU A 433 36.97 -12.60 15.90
N ALA A 434 36.70 -12.67 14.59
CA ALA A 434 37.73 -12.65 13.55
C ALA A 434 38.42 -11.28 13.35
N ILE A 435 37.86 -10.20 13.90
CA ILE A 435 38.49 -8.87 13.97
C ILE A 435 39.34 -8.73 15.24
N VAL A 436 38.87 -9.29 16.37
CA VAL A 436 39.57 -9.24 17.67
C VAL A 436 40.76 -10.23 17.71
N HIS A 437 40.54 -11.49 17.36
CA HIS A 437 41.59 -12.52 17.20
C HIS A 437 42.29 -12.42 15.83
N GLY A 438 42.60 -11.18 15.39
CA GLY A 438 43.26 -10.87 14.12
C GLY A 438 44.75 -11.21 14.12
N ASP A 439 45.08 -12.47 14.39
CA ASP A 439 46.46 -12.90 14.68
C ASP A 439 47.35 -12.97 13.43
N ASN A 440 48.67 -12.94 13.65
CA ASN A 440 49.67 -12.43 12.70
C ASN A 440 50.05 -13.38 11.53
N LYS A 441 49.09 -14.05 10.89
CA LYS A 441 49.34 -14.87 9.67
C LYS A 441 48.43 -14.46 8.50
N PRO A 442 48.98 -13.89 7.41
CA PRO A 442 48.22 -13.65 6.19
C PRO A 442 47.99 -14.98 5.45
N TYR A 443 46.87 -15.64 5.72
CA TYR A 443 46.41 -16.77 4.91
C TYR A 443 46.07 -16.30 3.49
N ALA A 444 47.07 -16.39 2.60
CA ALA A 444 46.90 -16.16 1.18
C ALA A 444 46.13 -17.33 0.56
N VAL A 445 44.80 -17.24 0.57
CA VAL A 445 43.93 -18.17 -0.17
C VAL A 445 44.13 -17.92 -1.67
N SER A 446 45.02 -18.69 -2.27
CA SER A 446 45.26 -18.70 -3.71
C SER A 446 44.22 -19.58 -4.41
N SER A 447 43.12 -18.97 -4.85
CA SER A 447 42.15 -19.59 -5.75
C SER A 447 41.92 -18.73 -7.00
N GLY A 448 41.60 -19.38 -8.13
CA GLY A 448 41.79 -18.84 -9.49
C GLY A 448 40.87 -17.69 -9.92
N LEU A 449 40.01 -17.17 -9.04
CA LEU A 449 39.14 -16.03 -9.31
C LEU A 449 39.41 -14.95 -8.26
N SER A 450 39.53 -13.69 -8.68
CA SER A 450 39.77 -12.58 -7.74
C SER A 450 38.62 -12.53 -6.72
N THR A 451 38.93 -12.73 -5.44
CA THR A 451 37.94 -12.80 -4.36
C THR A 451 37.14 -11.51 -4.25
N GLY A 452 37.77 -10.35 -4.50
CA GLY A 452 37.10 -9.07 -4.64
C GLY A 452 36.10 -9.03 -5.81
N ALA A 453 36.44 -9.60 -6.97
CA ALA A 453 35.54 -9.66 -8.12
C ALA A 453 34.35 -10.62 -7.90
N ALA A 454 34.58 -11.78 -7.28
CA ALA A 454 33.52 -12.71 -6.90
C ALA A 454 32.55 -12.08 -5.87
N PHE A 455 33.10 -11.39 -4.87
CA PHE A 455 32.29 -10.61 -3.91
C PHE A 455 31.55 -9.44 -4.58
N THR A 456 32.18 -8.75 -5.54
CA THR A 456 31.53 -7.69 -6.33
C THR A 456 30.31 -8.24 -7.07
N LEU A 457 30.49 -9.36 -7.78
CA LEU A 457 29.41 -10.03 -8.51
C LEU A 457 28.27 -10.45 -7.57
N PHE A 458 28.59 -10.94 -6.37
CA PHE A 458 27.58 -11.30 -5.36
C PHE A 458 26.78 -10.11 -4.84
N ILE A 459 27.43 -8.96 -4.57
CA ILE A 459 26.73 -7.72 -4.17
C ILE A 459 25.86 -7.18 -5.33
N VAL A 460 26.36 -7.21 -6.56
CA VAL A 460 25.58 -6.82 -7.75
C VAL A 460 24.40 -7.75 -7.98
N LEU A 461 24.57 -9.07 -7.76
CA LEU A 461 23.48 -10.04 -7.88
C LEU A 461 22.43 -9.86 -6.78
N ILE A 462 22.82 -9.64 -5.52
CA ILE A 462 21.87 -9.29 -4.45
C ILE A 462 21.10 -8.02 -4.82
N ARG A 463 21.78 -7.02 -5.39
CA ARG A 463 21.12 -5.78 -5.83
C ARG A 463 20.14 -6.02 -6.99
N ALA A 464 20.52 -6.81 -7.98
CA ALA A 464 19.61 -7.20 -9.06
C ALA A 464 18.39 -7.97 -8.51
N CYS A 465 18.61 -8.92 -7.59
CA CYS A 465 17.52 -9.67 -6.94
C CYS A 465 16.67 -8.83 -5.98
N SER A 466 17.19 -7.73 -5.41
CA SER A 466 16.39 -6.83 -4.56
C SER A 466 15.30 -6.12 -5.36
N PHE A 467 15.50 -5.91 -6.67
CA PHE A 467 14.49 -5.39 -7.59
C PHE A 467 13.43 -6.44 -8.03
N LEU A 468 13.39 -7.62 -7.40
CA LEU A 468 12.34 -8.64 -7.60
C LEU A 468 11.28 -8.65 -6.48
N SER A 469 11.26 -7.62 -5.62
CA SER A 469 10.35 -7.54 -4.46
C SER A 469 10.03 -6.10 -4.11
N ASN A 470 8.74 -5.73 -4.10
CA ASN A 470 8.29 -4.36 -3.81
C ASN A 470 8.83 -3.86 -2.47
N SER A 471 8.86 -4.69 -1.42
CA SER A 471 9.39 -4.31 -0.10
C SER A 471 10.87 -3.88 -0.13
N TYR A 472 11.68 -4.47 -1.03
CA TYR A 472 13.09 -4.07 -1.21
C TYR A 472 13.28 -2.91 -2.22
N ILE A 473 12.22 -2.52 -2.94
CA ILE A 473 12.17 -1.35 -3.83
C ILE A 473 11.74 -0.11 -3.05
N LEU A 474 10.67 -0.22 -2.26
CA LEU A 474 10.27 0.82 -1.30
C LEU A 474 11.45 1.15 -0.36
N GLU A 475 12.14 0.12 0.13
CA GLU A 475 13.32 0.26 0.99
C GLU A 475 14.65 0.31 0.22
N GLU A 476 14.64 0.70 -1.07
CA GLU A 476 15.81 0.63 -1.96
C GLU A 476 17.05 1.32 -1.37
N GLY A 477 16.87 2.49 -0.76
CA GLY A 477 17.95 3.26 -0.12
C GLY A 477 18.52 2.57 1.12
N LYS A 478 17.66 1.91 1.92
CA LYS A 478 18.10 1.14 3.10
C LYS A 478 18.87 -0.13 2.67
N VAL A 479 18.44 -0.78 1.59
CA VAL A 479 19.18 -1.90 0.97
C VAL A 479 20.54 -1.44 0.44
N ALA A 480 20.59 -0.31 -0.29
CA ALA A 480 21.85 0.25 -0.79
C ALA A 480 22.83 0.57 0.35
N ASN A 481 22.33 1.15 1.45
CA ASN A 481 23.12 1.46 2.63
C ASN A 481 23.66 0.20 3.33
N PHE A 482 22.84 -0.84 3.48
CA PHE A 482 23.26 -2.13 4.05
C PHE A 482 24.38 -2.80 3.21
N LEU A 483 24.25 -2.78 1.88
CA LEU A 483 25.30 -3.30 1.00
C LEU A 483 26.57 -2.44 1.09
N LEU A 484 26.45 -1.11 1.15
CA LEU A 484 27.58 -0.19 1.31
C LEU A 484 28.31 -0.42 2.65
N ALA A 485 27.58 -0.55 3.76
CA ALA A 485 28.11 -0.87 5.08
C ALA A 485 28.86 -2.22 5.07
N THR A 486 28.30 -3.23 4.40
CA THR A 486 28.91 -4.55 4.23
C THR A 486 30.28 -4.46 3.53
N THR A 487 30.39 -3.69 2.44
CA THR A 487 31.69 -3.45 1.79
C THR A 487 32.67 -2.70 2.72
N GLY A 488 32.15 -1.78 3.54
CA GLY A 488 32.92 -1.02 4.52
C GLY A 488 33.51 -1.88 5.63
N LEU A 489 32.74 -2.82 6.18
CA LEU A 489 33.20 -3.80 7.17
C LEU A 489 34.30 -4.71 6.61
N ILE A 490 34.21 -5.09 5.34
CA ILE A 490 35.24 -5.88 4.66
C ILE A 490 36.52 -5.06 4.46
N LYS A 491 36.42 -3.81 4.01
CA LYS A 491 37.60 -2.91 3.90
C LYS A 491 38.19 -2.56 5.28
N LEU A 492 37.37 -2.46 6.34
CA LEU A 492 37.85 -2.36 7.74
C LEU A 492 38.61 -3.62 8.15
N ARG A 493 38.09 -4.82 7.90
CA ARG A 493 38.78 -6.09 8.19
C ARG A 493 40.15 -6.15 7.49
N TYR A 494 40.22 -5.83 6.19
CA TYR A 494 41.51 -5.76 5.48
C TYR A 494 42.46 -4.71 6.05
N SER A 495 41.94 -3.53 6.43
CA SER A 495 42.69 -2.45 7.06
C SER A 495 43.25 -2.82 8.45
N VAL A 496 42.49 -3.56 9.26
CA VAL A 496 42.93 -4.13 10.55
C VAL A 496 44.00 -5.21 10.32
N MET A 497 43.74 -6.20 9.46
CA MET A 497 44.69 -7.28 9.16
C MET A 497 46.01 -6.76 8.58
N ARG A 498 45.98 -5.72 7.73
CA ARG A 498 47.17 -5.06 7.17
C ARG A 498 47.71 -3.92 8.04
N LYS A 499 47.10 -3.66 9.21
CA LYS A 499 47.43 -2.60 10.18
C LYS A 499 47.52 -1.17 9.59
N THR A 500 46.95 -0.93 8.41
CA THR A 500 47.06 0.30 7.60
C THR A 500 45.69 0.91 7.33
N MET A 501 45.58 2.25 7.29
CA MET A 501 44.35 2.98 6.92
C MET A 501 43.14 2.74 7.85
N ARG A 502 43.38 2.37 9.11
CA ARG A 502 42.34 2.09 10.12
C ARG A 502 41.44 3.28 10.39
N LYS A 503 42.00 4.51 10.44
CA LYS A 503 41.22 5.74 10.66
C LYS A 503 40.24 5.98 9.51
N GLU A 504 40.70 5.86 8.27
CA GLU A 504 39.88 6.01 7.06
C GLU A 504 38.77 4.96 6.98
N ALA A 505 39.01 3.71 7.42
CA ALA A 505 37.98 2.67 7.46
C ALA A 505 36.89 2.95 8.52
N PHE A 506 37.26 3.44 9.72
CA PHE A 506 36.28 3.84 10.73
C PHE A 506 35.48 5.08 10.31
N VAL A 507 36.14 6.09 9.70
CA VAL A 507 35.46 7.28 9.16
C VAL A 507 34.48 6.89 8.04
N PHE A 508 34.85 5.96 7.15
CA PHE A 508 33.94 5.46 6.12
C PHE A 508 32.65 4.88 6.72
N LEU A 509 32.77 3.96 7.69
CA LEU A 509 31.61 3.34 8.35
C LEU A 509 30.77 4.35 9.11
N ALA A 510 31.40 5.31 9.81
CA ALA A 510 30.67 6.40 10.46
C ALA A 510 29.87 7.25 9.46
N MET A 511 30.42 7.55 8.26
CA MET A 511 29.66 8.24 7.22
C MET A 511 28.51 7.40 6.65
N VAL A 512 28.66 6.07 6.54
CA VAL A 512 27.55 5.19 6.12
C VAL A 512 26.43 5.18 7.17
N SER A 513 26.76 5.21 8.47
CA SER A 513 25.77 5.38 9.54
C SER A 513 25.08 6.75 9.52
N VAL A 514 25.81 7.84 9.25
CA VAL A 514 25.21 9.17 9.06
C VAL A 514 24.29 9.19 7.83
N LEU A 515 24.70 8.58 6.72
CA LEU A 515 23.84 8.41 5.54
C LEU A 515 22.60 7.59 5.84
N ARG A 516 22.68 6.55 6.69
CA ARG A 516 21.51 5.75 7.09
C ARG A 516 20.48 6.62 7.81
N VAL A 517 20.92 7.34 8.84
CA VAL A 517 20.05 8.29 9.57
C VAL A 517 19.52 9.39 8.64
N SER A 518 20.30 9.82 7.64
CA SER A 518 19.86 10.81 6.64
C SER A 518 18.83 10.27 5.65
N ILE A 519 18.87 8.98 5.31
CA ILE A 519 17.82 8.29 4.53
C ILE A 519 16.54 8.21 5.37
N ASP A 520 16.65 7.74 6.62
CA ASP A 520 15.50 7.63 7.51
C ASP A 520 14.85 9.01 7.79
N ILE A 521 15.64 10.09 7.92
CA ILE A 521 15.14 11.48 8.02
C ILE A 521 14.58 12.02 6.69
N GLY A 522 15.15 11.60 5.55
CA GLY A 522 14.62 11.94 4.22
C GLY A 522 13.20 11.39 4.06
N LEU A 523 13.00 10.13 4.44
CA LEU A 523 11.70 9.47 4.46
C LEU A 523 10.74 10.12 5.46
N THR A 524 11.14 10.43 6.70
CA THR A 524 10.20 11.01 7.69
C THR A 524 9.79 12.45 7.40
N LYS A 525 10.60 13.24 6.68
CA LYS A 525 10.19 14.56 6.17
C LYS A 525 9.00 14.49 5.23
N GLN A 526 8.90 13.40 4.47
CA GLN A 526 7.79 13.16 3.57
C GLN A 526 6.67 12.37 4.24
N ALA A 527 6.98 11.56 5.26
CA ALA A 527 5.98 10.96 6.15
C ALA A 527 5.19 11.98 6.99
N ALA A 528 5.73 13.19 7.18
CA ALA A 528 4.98 14.33 7.71
C ALA A 528 3.94 14.91 6.74
N THR A 529 3.90 14.40 5.50
CA THR A 529 2.89 14.66 4.46
C THR A 529 2.21 13.38 3.94
N SER A 530 2.51 12.21 4.53
CA SER A 530 1.87 10.92 4.27
C SER A 530 2.14 9.96 5.45
N GLN A 531 1.17 9.80 6.36
CA GLN A 531 1.34 9.14 7.66
C GLN A 531 1.79 7.67 7.61
N PHE A 532 1.80 7.02 6.45
CA PHE A 532 2.13 5.60 6.26
C PHE A 532 3.41 5.10 6.97
N MET A 533 4.41 5.96 7.20
CA MET A 533 5.65 5.58 7.93
C MET A 533 5.69 5.95 9.42
N SER A 534 4.70 6.65 10.00
CA SER A 534 4.74 7.03 11.43
C SER A 534 4.45 5.87 12.39
N SER A 535 3.82 4.80 11.91
CA SER A 535 3.51 3.57 12.66
C SER A 535 4.75 2.78 13.08
N SER A 536 5.89 2.98 12.41
CA SER A 536 7.19 2.38 12.76
C SER A 536 8.22 3.47 13.10
N PRO A 537 8.21 4.03 14.31
CA PRO A 537 9.18 5.03 14.75
C PRO A 537 10.55 4.37 15.01
N THR A 538 11.28 4.01 13.96
CA THR A 538 12.62 3.42 14.03
C THR A 538 13.69 4.46 14.40
N TRP A 539 13.49 5.18 15.51
CA TRP A 539 14.58 5.83 16.23
C TRP A 539 15.46 4.71 16.81
N MET A 540 16.50 4.31 16.09
CA MET A 540 17.32 3.14 16.46
C MET A 540 17.99 3.28 17.85
N LEU A 541 18.06 4.49 18.40
CA LEU A 541 18.52 4.79 19.75
C LEU A 541 17.48 4.52 20.85
N GLY A 542 16.19 4.41 20.49
CA GLY A 542 15.02 4.81 21.33
C GLY A 542 13.89 7.52 21.90
N LEU A 543 14.13 8.72 21.27
CA LEU A 543 13.93 10.09 21.75
C LEU A 543 12.66 10.64 21.12
N ALA A 544 11.86 11.32 21.94
CA ALA A 544 10.81 12.18 21.42
C ALA A 544 11.41 13.21 20.45
N PRO A 545 10.73 13.54 19.32
CA PRO A 545 11.21 14.53 18.35
C PRO A 545 11.61 15.86 18.99
N ASP A 546 10.91 16.25 20.07
CA ASP A 546 11.10 17.49 20.82
C ASP A 546 12.30 17.47 21.79
N HIS A 547 13.07 16.38 21.86
CA HIS A 547 14.20 16.29 22.79
C HIS A 547 15.25 17.36 22.45
N PRO A 548 15.55 18.33 23.33
CA PRO A 548 16.20 19.58 22.94
C PRO A 548 17.59 19.39 22.32
N ALA A 549 18.35 18.39 22.78
CA ALA A 549 19.67 18.08 22.21
C ALA A 549 19.61 17.64 20.73
N LEU A 550 18.50 17.04 20.28
CA LEU A 550 18.28 16.68 18.88
C LEU A 550 17.94 17.92 18.05
N THR A 551 17.11 18.81 18.57
CA THR A 551 16.79 20.12 17.97
C THR A 551 18.07 20.97 17.79
N TYR A 552 18.92 21.05 18.82
CA TYR A 552 20.24 21.71 18.71
C TYR A 552 21.13 21.04 17.66
N ALA A 553 21.15 19.71 17.58
CA ALA A 553 21.94 19.00 16.57
C ALA A 553 21.46 19.29 15.14
N ILE A 554 20.14 19.27 14.89
CA ILE A 554 19.54 19.52 13.57
C ILE A 554 19.77 20.95 13.09
N GLU A 555 19.78 21.93 14.00
CA GLU A 555 20.03 23.34 13.65
C GLU A 555 21.54 23.67 13.49
N ILE A 556 22.41 23.08 14.31
CA ILE A 556 23.84 23.45 14.35
C ILE A 556 24.69 22.61 13.39
N ALA A 557 24.39 21.31 13.19
CA ALA A 557 25.18 20.44 12.31
C ALA A 557 25.22 20.90 10.83
N PRO A 558 24.15 21.47 10.24
CA PRO A 558 24.21 22.10 8.91
C PRO A 558 25.27 23.18 8.79
N ILE A 559 25.33 24.10 9.78
CA ILE A 559 26.23 25.25 9.79
C ILE A 559 27.67 24.79 10.00
N LEU A 560 27.90 23.87 10.94
CA LEU A 560 29.21 23.24 11.15
C LEU A 560 29.69 22.47 9.90
N SER A 561 28.77 21.84 9.16
CA SER A 561 29.11 21.14 7.92
C SER A 561 29.55 22.09 6.81
N VAL A 562 28.86 23.23 6.64
CA VAL A 562 29.32 24.29 5.71
C VAL A 562 30.67 24.86 6.14
N ALA A 563 30.88 25.13 7.43
CA ALA A 563 32.18 25.59 7.94
C ALA A 563 33.31 24.58 7.65
N ALA A 564 33.06 23.28 7.81
CA ALA A 564 34.00 22.23 7.44
C ALA A 564 34.29 22.21 5.92
N LEU A 565 33.27 22.41 5.07
CA LEU A 565 33.44 22.51 3.62
C LEU A 565 34.28 23.75 3.21
N ILE A 566 34.08 24.89 3.86
CA ILE A 566 34.92 26.10 3.68
C ILE A 566 36.37 25.80 4.05
N CYS A 567 36.62 25.12 5.18
CA CYS A 567 37.96 24.70 5.59
C CYS A 567 38.62 23.73 4.59
N VAL A 568 37.85 22.80 4.00
CA VAL A 568 38.35 21.89 2.95
C VAL A 568 38.76 22.66 1.69
N LEU A 569 37.95 23.61 1.22
CA LEU A 569 38.29 24.46 0.07
C LEU A 569 39.50 25.36 0.37
N TYR A 570 39.58 25.95 1.56
CA TYR A 570 40.73 26.74 2.00
C TYR A 570 42.03 25.91 1.97
N VAL A 571 42.01 24.69 2.52
CA VAL A 571 43.16 23.79 2.50
C VAL A 571 43.52 23.32 1.08
N ALA A 572 42.54 23.16 0.19
CA ALA A 572 42.79 22.82 -1.22
C ALA A 572 43.47 23.97 -1.98
N ILE A 573 43.04 25.22 -1.77
CA ILE A 573 43.71 26.41 -2.32
C ILE A 573 45.11 26.56 -1.71
N ALA A 574 45.24 26.53 -0.38
CA ALA A 574 46.52 26.75 0.32
C ALA A 574 47.59 25.68 0.00
N ARG A 575 47.18 24.48 -0.45
CA ARG A 575 48.10 23.41 -0.89
C ARG A 575 48.37 23.38 -2.39
N THR A 576 47.77 24.27 -3.18
CA THR A 576 48.01 24.35 -4.62
C THR A 576 48.57 25.71 -5.01
N HIS A 577 49.71 25.69 -5.73
CA HIS A 577 50.21 26.87 -6.46
C HIS A 577 49.33 27.11 -7.70
N SER A 578 48.04 27.38 -7.48
CA SER A 578 47.09 27.75 -8.52
C SER A 578 47.02 29.28 -8.63
N GLU A 579 47.26 29.79 -9.83
CA GLU A 579 47.06 31.18 -10.20
C GLU A 579 46.00 31.26 -11.32
N GLY A 580 45.33 32.40 -11.43
CA GLY A 580 44.25 32.59 -12.40
C GLY A 580 42.90 31.99 -12.00
N ILE A 581 42.06 31.74 -13.01
CA ILE A 581 40.59 31.66 -12.90
C ILE A 581 40.11 30.62 -11.87
N TRP A 582 40.72 29.42 -11.82
CA TRP A 582 40.29 28.33 -10.93
C TRP A 582 40.31 28.72 -9.44
N LYS A 583 41.27 29.56 -9.04
CA LYS A 583 41.37 30.07 -7.67
C LYS A 583 40.23 31.04 -7.36
N TYR A 584 39.92 31.96 -8.26
CA TYR A 584 38.79 32.88 -8.11
C TYR A 584 37.45 32.15 -8.07
N VAL A 585 37.26 31.12 -8.91
CA VAL A 585 36.07 30.26 -8.84
C VAL A 585 35.96 29.60 -7.46
N THR A 586 37.04 28.98 -6.96
CA THR A 586 37.00 28.28 -5.66
C THR A 586 36.77 29.24 -4.49
N VAL A 587 37.32 30.46 -4.54
CA VAL A 587 37.03 31.54 -3.56
C VAL A 587 35.57 32.00 -3.64
N GLY A 588 34.99 32.10 -4.84
CA GLY A 588 33.55 32.36 -5.02
C GLY A 588 32.68 31.30 -4.34
N SER A 589 33.06 30.03 -4.41
CA SER A 589 32.35 28.93 -3.74
C SER A 589 32.45 29.03 -2.21
N MET A 590 33.61 29.47 -1.68
CA MET A 590 33.76 29.75 -0.25
C MET A 590 32.87 30.92 0.22
N LEU A 591 32.69 31.94 -0.62
CA LEU A 591 31.76 33.05 -0.35
C LEU A 591 30.30 32.58 -0.37
N SER A 592 29.89 31.81 -1.39
CA SER A 592 28.56 31.20 -1.45
C SER A 592 28.27 30.29 -0.26
N TYR A 593 29.25 29.49 0.18
CA TYR A 593 29.14 28.70 1.40
C TYR A 593 28.96 29.59 2.65
N PHE A 594 29.76 30.64 2.82
CA PHE A 594 29.59 31.58 3.94
C PHE A 594 28.19 32.22 3.95
N LEU A 595 27.67 32.60 2.78
CA LEU A 595 26.32 33.12 2.60
C LEU A 595 25.24 32.10 2.98
N ILE A 596 25.37 30.83 2.59
CA ILE A 596 24.44 29.75 2.98
C ILE A 596 24.47 29.52 4.50
N ALA A 597 25.64 29.51 5.12
CA ALA A 597 25.75 29.39 6.58
C ALA A 597 25.11 30.60 7.30
N LEU A 598 25.28 31.81 6.78
CA LEU A 598 24.66 33.02 7.31
C LEU A 598 23.12 32.98 7.20
N LEU A 599 22.59 32.50 6.08
CA LEU A 599 21.15 32.31 5.88
C LEU A 599 20.57 31.38 6.96
N TRP A 600 21.09 30.16 7.10
CA TRP A 600 20.55 29.20 8.07
C TRP A 600 20.78 29.62 9.53
N ALA A 601 21.86 30.35 9.83
CA ALA A 601 22.05 30.96 11.14
C ALA A 601 21.01 32.06 11.43
N SER A 602 20.60 32.83 10.40
CA SER A 602 19.56 33.86 10.50
C SER A 602 18.12 33.32 10.52
N GLU A 603 17.91 32.08 10.06
CA GLU A 603 16.64 31.35 10.20
C GLU A 603 16.51 30.59 11.52
N SER A 604 17.59 30.50 12.30
CA SER A 604 17.62 29.68 13.51
C SER A 604 17.27 30.49 14.77
N LYS A 605 16.20 30.07 15.45
CA LYS A 605 15.73 30.64 16.72
C LYS A 605 16.79 30.61 17.85
N ILE A 606 17.86 29.83 17.69
CA ILE A 606 18.95 29.67 18.66
C ILE A 606 19.90 30.89 18.66
N PHE A 607 20.12 31.52 17.51
CA PHE A 607 21.13 32.60 17.39
C PHE A 607 20.55 34.02 17.48
N GLY A 608 19.22 34.18 17.47
CA GLY A 608 18.54 35.47 17.68
C GLY A 608 18.77 36.52 16.57
N PHE A 609 19.16 36.10 15.37
CA PHE A 609 19.54 36.97 14.27
C PHE A 609 18.37 37.45 13.38
N ASP A 610 17.11 37.33 13.82
CA ASP A 610 15.90 37.68 13.02
C ASP A 610 15.95 39.09 12.39
N GLY A 611 16.52 40.08 13.11
CA GLY A 611 16.67 41.44 12.61
C GLY A 611 17.69 41.60 11.46
N LEU A 612 18.66 40.69 11.33
CA LEU A 612 19.71 40.77 10.30
C LEU A 612 19.12 40.58 8.89
N LEU A 613 18.13 39.71 8.76
CA LEU A 613 17.41 39.47 7.50
C LEU A 613 16.60 40.70 7.03
N GLN A 614 16.13 41.53 7.96
CA GLN A 614 15.45 42.79 7.62
C GLN A 614 16.44 43.82 7.07
N VAL A 615 17.61 43.96 7.70
CA VAL A 615 18.66 44.91 7.27
C VAL A 615 19.26 44.55 5.90
N ILE A 616 19.35 43.26 5.58
CA ILE A 616 19.90 42.76 4.29
C ILE A 616 18.88 42.87 3.12
N GLY A 617 17.62 43.22 3.41
CA GLY A 617 16.58 43.45 2.38
C GLY A 617 15.66 42.26 2.10
N GLY A 618 15.63 41.26 2.97
CA GLY A 618 14.67 40.15 2.93
C GLY A 618 15.24 38.78 2.50
N ARG A 619 14.48 37.72 2.81
CA ARG A 619 14.90 36.31 2.75
C ARG A 619 15.47 35.84 1.40
N ASN A 620 15.02 36.41 0.28
CA ASN A 620 15.35 35.89 -1.04
C ASN A 620 16.70 36.40 -1.59
N ILE A 621 17.29 37.47 -1.03
CA ILE A 621 18.50 38.10 -1.56
C ILE A 621 19.73 37.19 -1.41
N ILE A 622 19.86 36.46 -0.30
CA ILE A 622 20.98 35.53 -0.12
C ILE A 622 20.92 34.36 -1.12
N PRO A 623 19.79 33.64 -1.29
CA PRO A 623 19.60 32.67 -2.37
C PRO A 623 19.93 33.23 -3.77
N GLN A 624 19.37 34.40 -4.12
CA GLN A 624 19.61 35.04 -5.41
C GLN A 624 21.10 35.35 -5.64
N THR A 625 21.80 35.83 -4.61
CA THR A 625 23.24 36.11 -4.66
C THR A 625 24.05 34.83 -4.92
N VAL A 626 23.71 33.72 -4.26
CA VAL A 626 24.35 32.41 -4.48
C VAL A 626 24.13 31.91 -5.91
N TYR A 627 22.93 32.08 -6.49
CA TYR A 627 22.67 31.73 -7.89
C TYR A 627 23.45 32.62 -8.88
N VAL A 628 23.52 33.94 -8.64
CA VAL A 628 24.30 34.87 -9.48
C VAL A 628 25.79 34.52 -9.43
N ILE A 629 26.35 34.24 -8.25
CA ILE A 629 27.73 33.76 -8.11
C ILE A 629 27.91 32.45 -8.90
N GLY A 630 27.01 31.49 -8.75
CA GLY A 630 27.05 30.20 -9.47
C GLY A 630 27.04 30.36 -11.00
N LEU A 631 26.16 31.21 -11.53
CA LEU A 631 26.09 31.50 -12.98
C LEU A 631 27.38 32.17 -13.49
N VAL A 632 27.93 33.14 -12.75
CA VAL A 632 29.20 33.78 -13.08
C VAL A 632 30.36 32.79 -13.01
N GLN A 633 30.39 31.89 -12.02
CA GLN A 633 31.39 30.81 -11.93
C GLN A 633 31.30 29.85 -13.11
N LEU A 634 30.10 29.41 -13.50
CA LEU A 634 29.90 28.51 -14.65
C LEU A 634 30.32 29.18 -15.96
N PHE A 635 30.01 30.47 -16.14
CA PHE A 635 30.48 31.26 -17.28
C PHE A 635 32.01 31.41 -17.31
N LEU A 636 32.64 31.65 -16.16
CA LEU A 636 34.10 31.70 -16.02
C LEU A 636 34.77 30.34 -16.30
N LEU A 637 34.15 29.23 -15.87
CA LEU A 637 34.63 27.87 -16.16
C LEU A 637 34.52 27.52 -17.65
N ALA A 638 33.40 27.86 -18.30
CA ALA A 638 33.19 27.63 -19.72
C ALA A 638 34.12 28.49 -20.60
N SER A 639 34.27 29.77 -20.28
CA SER A 639 35.19 30.67 -20.99
C SER A 639 36.66 30.33 -20.73
N ALA A 640 37.03 29.87 -19.53
CA ALA A 640 38.38 29.35 -19.26
C ALA A 640 38.73 28.14 -20.16
N HIS A 641 37.76 27.31 -20.53
CA HIS A 641 38.00 26.21 -21.48
C HIS A 641 38.33 26.71 -22.89
N MET A 642 37.77 27.86 -23.31
CA MET A 642 38.05 28.48 -24.61
C MET A 642 39.40 29.22 -24.65
N PHE A 643 39.79 29.90 -23.57
CA PHE A 643 40.98 30.76 -23.55
C PHE A 643 42.23 30.13 -22.90
N CYS A 644 42.09 29.21 -21.93
CA CYS A 644 43.24 28.65 -21.18
C CYS A 644 43.81 27.37 -21.81
N SER A 645 43.97 27.35 -23.14
CA SER A 645 44.61 26.24 -23.85
C SER A 645 46.11 26.19 -23.58
N GLY A 646 46.59 25.09 -22.97
CA GLY A 646 47.97 24.61 -23.15
C GLY A 646 48.98 24.74 -22.00
N LYS A 647 48.73 25.46 -20.89
CA LYS A 647 49.77 25.65 -19.82
C LYS A 647 49.47 25.05 -18.46
N ASP A 648 48.21 24.99 -18.05
CA ASP A 648 47.86 24.65 -16.67
C ASP A 648 47.64 23.14 -16.47
N LYS A 649 48.69 22.44 -16.02
CA LYS A 649 48.72 20.98 -15.85
C LYS A 649 48.05 20.48 -14.54
N ASN A 650 47.60 21.37 -13.67
CA ASN A 650 47.04 21.01 -12.36
C ASN A 650 45.55 20.62 -12.44
N TRP A 651 45.28 19.43 -12.99
CA TRP A 651 43.94 18.84 -13.08
C TRP A 651 43.19 18.83 -11.74
N GLY A 652 43.89 18.65 -10.61
CA GLY A 652 43.27 18.68 -9.28
C GLY A 652 42.59 20.01 -8.96
N SER A 653 43.25 21.13 -9.24
CA SER A 653 42.66 22.46 -9.02
C SER A 653 41.46 22.75 -9.94
N ARG A 654 41.49 22.25 -11.18
CA ARG A 654 40.37 22.34 -12.13
C ARG A 654 39.15 21.57 -11.65
N THR A 655 39.33 20.33 -11.19
CA THR A 655 38.25 19.50 -10.65
C THR A 655 37.67 20.08 -9.36
N VAL A 656 38.51 20.59 -8.45
CA VAL A 656 38.03 21.27 -7.22
C VAL A 656 37.21 22.50 -7.56
N ALA A 657 37.68 23.37 -8.47
CA ALA A 657 36.94 24.55 -8.90
C ALA A 657 35.58 24.19 -9.50
N LEU A 658 35.54 23.25 -10.47
CA LEU A 658 34.33 22.78 -11.12
C LEU A 658 33.31 22.19 -10.13
N VAL A 659 33.74 21.26 -9.27
CA VAL A 659 32.85 20.63 -8.28
C VAL A 659 32.34 21.66 -7.27
N SER A 660 33.17 22.60 -6.81
CA SER A 660 32.78 23.62 -5.83
C SER A 660 31.78 24.65 -6.37
N ALA A 661 31.83 24.96 -7.66
CA ALA A 661 30.86 25.84 -8.31
C ALA A 661 29.50 25.16 -8.41
N CYS A 662 29.45 23.90 -8.86
CA CYS A 662 28.22 23.12 -8.98
C CYS A 662 27.58 22.76 -7.62
N SER A 663 28.38 22.60 -6.55
CA SER A 663 27.86 22.22 -5.23
C SER A 663 27.14 23.35 -4.50
N SER A 664 27.47 24.63 -4.76
CA SER A 664 26.87 25.75 -4.02
C SER A 664 25.35 25.89 -4.26
N PRO A 665 24.83 25.84 -5.50
CA PRO A 665 23.38 25.80 -5.74
C PRO A 665 22.72 24.50 -5.24
N VAL A 666 23.40 23.35 -5.33
CA VAL A 666 22.85 22.05 -4.89
C VAL A 666 22.67 22.00 -3.38
N ILE A 667 23.65 22.49 -2.61
CA ILE A 667 23.56 22.57 -1.13
C ILE A 667 22.42 23.50 -0.70
N LEU A 668 22.19 24.59 -1.44
CA LEU A 668 21.07 25.51 -1.21
C LEU A 668 19.71 24.84 -1.52
N LEU A 669 19.59 24.16 -2.66
CA LEU A 669 18.38 23.46 -3.09
C LEU A 669 17.99 22.30 -2.14
N SER A 670 18.97 21.54 -1.63
CA SER A 670 18.74 20.48 -0.64
C SER A 670 18.54 20.98 0.80
N GLY A 671 18.44 22.30 1.00
CA GLY A 671 18.21 22.94 2.31
C GLY A 671 19.25 22.56 3.38
N LYS A 672 18.89 22.73 4.66
CA LYS A 672 19.79 22.47 5.81
C LYS A 672 20.45 21.07 5.79
N GLN A 673 19.80 20.07 5.19
CA GLN A 673 20.36 18.70 5.07
C GLN A 673 21.44 18.58 3.98
N GLY A 674 21.41 19.45 2.97
CA GLY A 674 22.33 19.44 1.82
C GLY A 674 23.81 19.59 2.19
N SER A 675 24.16 20.39 3.20
CA SER A 675 25.56 20.57 3.59
C SER A 675 26.14 19.36 4.32
N MET A 676 25.35 18.74 5.21
CA MET A 676 25.71 17.49 5.88
C MET A 676 25.91 16.37 4.85
N LEU A 677 25.02 16.30 3.86
CA LEU A 677 25.07 15.33 2.79
C LEU A 677 26.27 15.53 1.85
N ALA A 678 26.56 16.77 1.46
CA ALA A 678 27.75 17.10 0.67
C ALA A 678 29.07 16.81 1.40
N LEU A 679 29.13 17.08 2.71
CA LEU A 679 30.28 16.72 3.55
C LEU A 679 30.42 15.19 3.68
N ALA A 680 29.32 14.47 3.88
CA ALA A 680 29.30 13.01 3.94
C ALA A 680 29.81 12.37 2.65
N TYR A 681 29.39 12.88 1.48
CA TYR A 681 29.88 12.42 0.19
C TYR A 681 31.38 12.60 0.02
N LEU A 682 31.91 13.79 0.34
CA LEU A 682 33.33 14.09 0.21
C LEU A 682 34.19 13.23 1.15
N LEU A 683 33.73 13.01 2.40
CA LEU A 683 34.43 12.16 3.36
C LEU A 683 34.37 10.67 2.98
N ALA A 684 33.20 10.17 2.57
CA ALA A 684 33.03 8.79 2.12
C ALA A 684 33.84 8.52 0.85
N GLY A 685 33.77 9.40 -0.15
CA GLY A 685 34.53 9.32 -1.40
C GLY A 685 36.04 9.38 -1.19
N TYR A 686 36.52 10.29 -0.34
CA TYR A 686 37.93 10.32 0.10
C TYR A 686 38.33 8.99 0.73
N CYS A 687 37.51 8.41 1.60
CA CYS A 687 37.80 7.11 2.20
C CYS A 687 37.82 5.96 1.19
N ILE A 688 36.89 5.91 0.21
CA ILE A 688 36.91 4.90 -0.87
C ILE A 688 38.24 4.97 -1.64
N MET A 689 38.64 6.16 -2.11
CA MET A 689 39.91 6.35 -2.83
C MET A 689 41.14 5.99 -1.98
N ARG A 690 41.10 6.29 -0.68
CA ARG A 690 42.20 5.99 0.27
C ARG A 690 42.28 4.49 0.59
N LEU A 691 41.14 3.80 0.68
CA LEU A 691 41.06 2.37 0.98
C LEU A 691 41.41 1.50 -0.25
N GLU A 692 41.19 1.96 -1.48
CA GLU A 692 41.75 1.32 -2.69
C GLU A 692 43.29 1.21 -2.61
N GLY A 693 43.95 2.20 -2.00
CA GLY A 693 45.39 2.22 -1.75
C GLY A 693 45.89 1.12 -0.79
N VAL A 694 45.03 0.54 0.05
CA VAL A 694 45.37 -0.62 0.90
C VAL A 694 45.62 -1.87 0.04
N GLU A 695 44.91 -1.98 -1.08
CA GLU A 695 44.91 -3.17 -1.92
C GLU A 695 45.98 -3.09 -3.02
N ARG A 696 46.16 -1.92 -3.66
CA ARG A 696 47.19 -1.70 -4.69
C ARG A 696 48.64 -1.91 -4.23
N ARG A 697 48.95 -1.71 -2.94
CA ARG A 697 50.32 -1.81 -2.41
C ARG A 697 50.99 -3.20 -2.51
N THR A 698 50.27 -4.25 -2.90
CA THR A 698 50.85 -5.59 -3.14
C THR A 698 51.39 -5.80 -4.55
N LYS A 699 51.17 -4.89 -5.50
CA LYS A 699 51.69 -4.99 -6.88
C LYS A 699 52.74 -3.93 -7.18
N SER A 700 53.89 -4.08 -6.54
CA SER A 700 55.14 -3.44 -6.96
C SER A 700 55.76 -4.23 -8.12
N ASP A 701 55.19 -4.12 -9.31
CA ASP A 701 55.87 -4.55 -10.55
C ASP A 701 55.57 -3.55 -11.70
N GLY A 702 56.52 -3.40 -12.61
CA GLY A 702 56.80 -2.14 -13.30
C GLY A 702 55.89 -1.71 -14.46
N GLN A 703 54.71 -2.29 -14.66
CA GLN A 703 53.92 -2.10 -15.88
C GLN A 703 52.48 -1.59 -15.64
N ASN A 704 52.07 -0.63 -16.48
CA ASN A 704 50.72 -0.05 -16.63
C ASN A 704 50.01 0.45 -15.35
N LYS A 705 50.23 1.73 -15.01
CA LYS A 705 49.60 2.49 -13.89
C LYS A 705 48.06 2.61 -13.90
N PHE A 706 47.33 1.95 -14.80
CA PHE A 706 45.87 2.05 -14.92
C PHE A 706 45.12 0.71 -15.15
N SER A 707 45.80 -0.41 -15.39
CA SER A 707 45.17 -1.60 -16.02
C SER A 707 44.40 -2.56 -15.08
N LYS A 708 43.97 -2.11 -13.90
CA LYS A 708 42.86 -2.70 -13.13
C LYS A 708 42.40 -1.76 -12.00
N LEU A 709 41.20 -1.22 -12.18
CA LEU A 709 40.42 -0.55 -11.14
C LEU A 709 39.86 -1.61 -10.18
N ASP A 710 39.75 -1.32 -8.88
CA ASP A 710 39.10 -2.25 -7.95
C ASP A 710 37.58 -2.27 -8.20
N SER A 711 37.05 -3.44 -8.54
CA SER A 711 35.62 -3.63 -8.80
C SER A 711 34.76 -3.40 -7.55
N VAL A 712 35.32 -3.64 -6.35
CA VAL A 712 34.64 -3.31 -5.08
C VAL A 712 34.51 -1.79 -4.93
N CYS A 713 35.52 -1.01 -5.31
CA CYS A 713 35.45 0.45 -5.26
C CYS A 713 34.45 1.03 -6.27
N VAL A 714 34.27 0.41 -7.45
CA VAL A 714 33.21 0.81 -8.41
C VAL A 714 31.82 0.61 -7.79
N VAL A 715 31.57 -0.55 -7.18
CA VAL A 715 30.31 -0.83 -6.48
C VAL A 715 30.11 0.07 -5.26
N GLN A 716 31.18 0.42 -4.53
CA GLN A 716 31.11 1.40 -3.44
C GLN A 716 30.67 2.79 -3.92
N TRP A 717 31.18 3.28 -5.06
CA TRP A 717 30.73 4.54 -5.65
C TRP A 717 29.27 4.49 -6.11
N SER A 718 28.84 3.40 -6.75
CA SER A 718 27.44 3.19 -7.15
C SER A 718 26.49 3.16 -5.96
N LEU A 719 26.76 2.32 -4.95
CA LEU A 719 25.95 2.23 -3.74
C LEU A 719 25.95 3.54 -2.93
N LEU A 720 27.08 4.28 -2.89
CA LEU A 720 27.14 5.62 -2.31
C LEU A 720 26.25 6.61 -3.06
N SER A 721 26.25 6.60 -4.40
CA SER A 721 25.37 7.49 -5.18
C SER A 721 23.88 7.20 -4.98
N VAL A 722 23.49 5.93 -4.81
CA VAL A 722 22.11 5.58 -4.45
C VAL A 722 21.79 6.01 -3.01
N CYS A 723 22.69 5.76 -2.04
CA CYS A 723 22.50 6.26 -0.67
C CYS A 723 22.31 7.79 -0.64
N MET A 724 23.02 8.53 -1.50
CA MET A 724 22.92 9.98 -1.62
C MET A 724 21.58 10.44 -2.20
N PHE A 725 21.03 9.73 -3.19
CA PHE A 725 19.70 10.00 -3.75
C PHE A 725 18.65 9.94 -2.63
N PHE A 726 18.54 8.80 -1.94
CA PHE A 726 17.58 8.65 -0.84
C PHE A 726 17.88 9.56 0.36
N ALA A 727 19.15 9.78 0.73
CA ALA A 727 19.54 10.70 1.81
C ALA A 727 19.32 12.19 1.49
N SER A 728 18.93 12.53 0.25
CA SER A 728 18.52 13.88 -0.15
C SER A 728 17.00 14.11 -0.11
N GLY A 729 16.21 13.09 0.24
CA GLY A 729 14.74 13.15 0.22
C GLY A 729 14.13 12.84 -1.15
N HIS A 730 14.86 12.19 -2.06
CA HIS A 730 14.24 11.56 -3.24
C HIS A 730 13.83 10.12 -2.90
N TRP A 731 12.70 9.67 -3.43
CA TRP A 731 12.22 8.30 -3.26
C TRP A 731 11.80 7.67 -4.59
N CYS A 732 11.50 6.38 -4.58
CA CYS A 732 10.77 5.73 -5.67
C CYS A 732 9.29 6.09 -5.55
N ALA A 733 8.81 7.09 -6.29
CA ALA A 733 7.38 7.44 -6.40
C ALA A 733 6.60 6.42 -7.27
N PHE A 734 6.91 5.13 -7.09
CA PHE A 734 6.36 3.99 -7.81
C PHE A 734 6.24 2.84 -6.81
N ASP A 735 5.13 2.80 -6.09
CA ASP A 735 4.93 1.92 -4.94
C ASP A 735 4.72 0.43 -5.33
N GLY A 736 4.76 0.15 -6.63
CA GLY A 736 4.79 -1.21 -7.19
C GLY A 736 5.46 -1.30 -8.57
N LEU A 737 5.99 -2.49 -8.87
CA LEU A 737 6.61 -2.83 -10.16
C LEU A 737 5.60 -2.79 -11.33
N ARG A 738 5.53 -1.65 -12.04
CA ARG A 738 4.93 -1.60 -13.38
C ARG A 738 5.87 -2.29 -14.39
N TYR A 739 5.71 -3.59 -14.61
CA TYR A 739 6.53 -4.38 -15.54
C TYR A 739 6.61 -3.81 -16.97
N GLY A 740 5.59 -3.07 -17.44
CA GLY A 740 5.61 -2.35 -18.72
C GLY A 740 6.48 -1.08 -18.75
N ALA A 741 6.83 -0.52 -17.59
CA ALA A 741 7.68 0.67 -17.47
C ALA A 741 9.15 0.34 -17.13
N ALA A 742 9.43 -0.87 -16.63
CA ALA A 742 10.73 -1.31 -16.13
C ALA A 742 11.87 -1.42 -17.17
N PHE A 743 11.66 -0.93 -18.40
CA PHE A 743 12.65 -0.87 -19.48
C PHE A 743 12.92 0.57 -19.98
N VAL A 744 12.46 1.60 -19.28
CA VAL A 744 12.80 3.01 -19.54
C VAL A 744 13.42 3.63 -18.28
N GLY A 745 14.73 3.43 -18.12
CA GLY A 745 15.55 3.92 -17.00
C GLY A 745 17.04 3.67 -17.23
#